data_AF-A0A8U0R8D2-F1
#
_entry.id   AF-A0A8U0R8D2-F1
#
_cell.length_a   1.000
_cell.length_b   1.000
_cell.length_c   1.000
_cell.angle_alpha   90.00
_cell.angle_beta   90.00
_cell.angle_gamma   90.00
#
_symmetry.space_group_name_H-M   'P 1'
#
loop_
_entity.id
_entity.type
_entity.pdbx_description
1 polymer ?
#
loop_
_entity_poly.entity_id
_entity_poly.type
_entity_poly.pdbx_seq_one_letter_code
_entity_poly.pdbx_strand_id
1 'polypeptide(L)'
;MAPQRSVRLSLKKPTYAVCVVGVETSVDVHSDVPKGAETFGVSGSPGVEVFVVYDPARVTGPIGKSRWPLDVSVEVTISVDAASKDLNDLKVKVYYFGQHQDGALGHSVLYLTGVDISLDVDTHRTGKVKRSHGDKKTWRWGPEGYGAVLLVNCDRDSITSRGPDLTNSQLASLDDLQDMSPMVLSCDGPDRLFDNHKLVLNVPFSDSKRVGVFCARGGHSLEHYKQVLGPQRLSYEVERQQGERKISFFVEGLTFPDADFLGLVSLSVSLVDTGTLPEVPLFTDTVAFRMAPWIMTPNTQPPLELYACSVVDSHGPNKKFLEDMSDLALKTNCKLIVCPQIENRNDRWIQDEMEFGYTEAPHKSFPVVFDSPRNRGLKHFPYKRILGPDFGYVTREILFAGASSLDSFGNLDVSPPVTVGGKEYPLGRILIGSSFPKSGGRRMAKVVRDFLQAQQVQAPVELYSDWLSVGHVDEFLSFVPTSDRKGFRLLLASPSACLRLFQEKKEEGYGEAAQFDGLSHQVNRSINEMLADRRLRSDSLYVQQALEPPRLPGCPLPLPLPPEMHRLEPGGAEAGAGPDRAGHHRHPPALLPEGLLCRSLLPGHGQYGGLGQAPGHPQALRTHHQRPLLPGGEGARPARAAGPALHLHRRLSVLPRAARGDPLRHQRAPAALLLQVVAHGALSPPPPAIPSAHLPGSHARVMAKTFHPASGL
;
A
#
# COMPACT_ATOMS: atom_id res chain seq x y z
N MET A 1 -3.22 -26.46 8.89
CA MET A 1 -2.85 -27.68 8.13
C MET A 1 -4.10 -28.52 8.00
N ALA A 2 -4.36 -29.09 6.82
CA ALA A 2 -5.35 -30.16 6.70
C ALA A 2 -4.91 -31.34 7.59
N PRO A 3 -5.84 -32.10 8.20
CA PRO A 3 -5.49 -33.25 9.01
C PRO A 3 -4.80 -34.30 8.13
N GLN A 4 -3.51 -34.55 8.36
CA GLN A 4 -2.71 -35.50 7.59
C GLN A 4 -3.13 -36.94 7.95
N ARG A 5 -4.25 -37.38 7.37
CA ARG A 5 -4.90 -38.64 7.66
C ARG A 5 -4.15 -39.76 6.96
N SER A 6 -3.55 -40.66 7.73
CA SER A 6 -2.85 -41.83 7.17
C SER A 6 -3.80 -42.70 6.33
N VAL A 7 -3.34 -43.10 5.15
CA VAL A 7 -4.08 -43.97 4.24
C VAL A 7 -4.05 -45.39 4.78
N ARG A 8 -5.22 -45.90 5.22
CA ARG A 8 -5.35 -47.25 5.77
C ARG A 8 -5.36 -48.31 4.68
N LEU A 9 -4.39 -49.21 4.75
CA LEU A 9 -4.33 -50.38 3.87
C LEU A 9 -5.37 -51.43 4.24
N SER A 10 -5.64 -52.34 3.31
CA SER A 10 -6.31 -53.61 3.63
C SER A 10 -5.66 -54.80 2.92
N LEU A 11 -5.78 -55.97 3.53
CA LEU A 11 -5.39 -57.27 2.97
C LEU A 11 -6.48 -57.88 2.09
N LYS A 12 -7.75 -57.50 2.30
CA LYS A 12 -8.91 -58.11 1.63
C LYS A 12 -9.23 -57.49 0.28
N LYS A 13 -8.94 -56.20 0.11
CA LYS A 13 -9.23 -55.42 -1.10
C LYS A 13 -8.17 -54.35 -1.31
N PRO A 14 -7.89 -53.94 -2.55
CA PRO A 14 -7.03 -52.79 -2.81
C PRO A 14 -7.64 -51.51 -2.20
N THR A 15 -6.76 -50.65 -1.69
CA THR A 15 -7.08 -49.28 -1.28
C THR A 15 -6.77 -48.33 -2.43
N TYR A 16 -7.46 -47.18 -2.47
CA TYR A 16 -7.28 -46.12 -3.46
C TYR A 16 -7.09 -44.79 -2.72
N ALA A 17 -6.16 -43.95 -3.18
CA ALA A 17 -5.95 -42.61 -2.64
C ALA A 17 -5.54 -41.61 -3.73
N VAL A 18 -5.81 -40.33 -3.46
CA VAL A 18 -5.32 -39.21 -4.27
C VAL A 18 -4.13 -38.60 -3.54
N CYS A 19 -3.05 -38.33 -4.27
CA CYS A 19 -1.85 -37.70 -3.72
C CYS A 19 -1.54 -36.43 -4.52
N VAL A 20 -1.29 -35.34 -3.81
CA VAL A 20 -0.84 -34.11 -4.47
C VAL A 20 0.67 -34.20 -4.73
N VAL A 21 1.10 -33.80 -5.93
CA VAL A 21 2.51 -33.87 -6.34
C VAL A 21 3.42 -33.14 -5.35
N GLY A 22 4.47 -33.82 -4.89
CA GLY A 22 5.40 -33.30 -3.89
C GLY A 22 4.86 -33.23 -2.44
N VAL A 23 3.65 -33.73 -2.17
CA VAL A 23 3.07 -33.75 -0.81
C VAL A 23 3.19 -35.14 -0.19
N GLU A 24 3.87 -35.21 0.96
CA GLU A 24 4.07 -36.46 1.69
C GLU A 24 2.75 -36.99 2.28
N THR A 25 2.43 -38.24 1.93
CA THR A 25 1.24 -38.94 2.40
C THR A 25 1.66 -40.13 3.26
N SER A 26 1.20 -40.18 4.51
CA SER A 26 1.47 -41.31 5.41
C SER A 26 0.61 -42.53 5.05
N VAL A 27 1.21 -43.73 5.10
CA VAL A 27 0.56 -45.01 4.81
C VAL A 27 0.56 -45.86 6.08
N ASP A 28 -0.63 -46.25 6.53
CA ASP A 28 -0.82 -47.09 7.71
C ASP A 28 -0.64 -48.57 7.32
N VAL A 29 0.53 -49.10 7.71
CA VAL A 29 0.97 -50.49 7.53
C VAL A 29 0.71 -51.37 8.76
N HIS A 30 0.06 -50.83 9.80
CA HIS A 30 -0.08 -51.47 11.11
C HIS A 30 -1.52 -51.93 11.42
N SER A 31 -2.54 -51.31 10.79
CA SER A 31 -3.95 -51.60 11.11
C SER A 31 -4.54 -52.92 10.55
N ASP A 32 -4.13 -53.39 9.37
CA ASP A 32 -4.66 -54.63 8.75
C ASP A 32 -3.48 -55.53 8.33
N VAL A 33 -3.04 -56.38 9.25
CA VAL A 33 -1.78 -57.15 9.18
C VAL A 33 -2.06 -58.65 9.33
N PRO A 34 -1.41 -59.55 8.55
CA PRO A 34 -1.65 -60.99 8.65
C PRO A 34 -1.22 -61.54 10.01
N LYS A 35 -1.97 -62.53 10.53
CA LYS A 35 -1.57 -63.24 11.76
C LYS A 35 -0.18 -63.86 11.59
N GLY A 36 0.72 -63.55 12.52
CA GLY A 36 2.10 -64.06 12.53
C GLY A 36 3.10 -63.27 11.69
N ALA A 37 2.74 -62.08 11.19
CA ALA A 37 3.70 -61.17 10.58
C ALA A 37 4.51 -60.40 11.65
N GLU A 38 5.82 -60.30 11.43
CA GLU A 38 6.77 -59.58 12.29
C GLU A 38 7.55 -58.50 11.53
N THR A 39 7.65 -58.63 10.21
CA THR A 39 8.35 -57.69 9.34
C THR A 39 7.55 -57.40 8.07
N PHE A 40 7.81 -56.26 7.44
CA PHE A 40 7.20 -55.87 6.18
C PHE A 40 8.23 -55.37 5.15
N GLY A 41 7.87 -55.42 3.88
CA GLY A 41 8.60 -54.79 2.77
C GLY A 41 7.65 -53.95 1.95
N VAL A 42 8.07 -52.74 1.57
CA VAL A 42 7.27 -51.80 0.77
C VAL A 42 7.96 -51.49 -0.55
N SER A 43 7.19 -51.40 -1.63
CA SER A 43 7.66 -51.05 -2.97
C SER A 43 6.66 -50.17 -3.71
N GLY A 44 7.12 -49.05 -4.29
CA GLY A 44 6.36 -48.24 -5.23
C GLY A 44 6.53 -48.67 -6.69
N SER A 45 5.64 -48.20 -7.57
CA SER A 45 5.86 -48.12 -9.02
C SER A 45 6.84 -46.99 -9.36
N PRO A 46 7.37 -46.91 -10.59
CA PRO A 46 7.96 -45.67 -11.09
C PRO A 46 7.01 -44.49 -10.86
N GLY A 47 7.55 -43.32 -10.51
CA GLY A 47 6.79 -42.13 -10.13
C GLY A 47 6.34 -42.06 -8.67
N VAL A 48 6.56 -43.12 -7.87
CA VAL A 48 6.30 -43.11 -6.41
C VAL A 48 7.60 -43.23 -5.63
N GLU A 49 7.93 -42.19 -4.89
CA GLU A 49 8.99 -42.24 -3.90
C GLU A 49 8.45 -42.81 -2.59
N VAL A 50 9.17 -43.77 -2.01
CA VAL A 50 8.80 -44.40 -0.74
C VAL A 50 9.90 -44.16 0.28
N PHE A 51 9.52 -43.59 1.42
CA PHE A 51 10.41 -43.35 2.54
C PHE A 51 9.91 -44.13 3.75
N VAL A 52 10.86 -44.68 4.50
CA VAL A 52 10.60 -45.22 5.83
C VAL A 52 11.28 -44.31 6.85
N VAL A 53 10.48 -43.84 7.80
CA VAL A 53 10.88 -42.97 8.90
C VAL A 53 10.85 -43.80 10.17
N TYR A 54 11.92 -43.77 10.96
CA TYR A 54 12.04 -44.61 12.16
C TYR A 54 12.89 -43.94 13.23
N ASP A 55 12.78 -44.39 14.48
CA ASP A 55 13.67 -43.99 15.58
C ASP A 55 14.88 -44.95 15.68
N PRO A 56 16.12 -44.52 15.34
CA PRO A 56 17.32 -45.35 15.43
C PRO A 56 17.67 -45.81 16.85
N ALA A 57 17.18 -45.12 17.87
CA ALA A 57 17.40 -45.51 19.27
C ALA A 57 16.50 -46.70 19.67
N ARG A 58 15.46 -47.01 18.88
CA ARG A 58 14.48 -48.07 19.15
C ARG A 58 14.51 -49.18 18.10
N VAL A 59 14.83 -48.84 16.85
CA VAL A 59 14.82 -49.75 15.71
C VAL A 59 16.13 -49.62 14.92
N THR A 60 16.86 -50.72 14.78
CA THR A 60 18.03 -50.76 13.89
C THR A 60 17.57 -50.82 12.43
N GLY A 61 18.01 -49.86 11.62
CA GLY A 61 17.68 -49.81 10.19
C GLY A 61 18.22 -51.04 9.42
N PRO A 62 17.46 -51.57 8.44
CA PRO A 62 17.84 -52.75 7.67
C PRO A 62 19.11 -52.52 6.82
N ILE A 63 20.08 -53.42 6.96
CA ILE A 63 21.32 -53.41 6.16
C ILE A 63 21.02 -54.08 4.79
N GLY A 64 20.87 -53.27 3.75
CA GLY A 64 20.73 -53.75 2.36
C GLY A 64 19.27 -53.96 1.91
N LYS A 65 18.97 -55.11 1.28
CA LYS A 65 17.62 -55.45 0.76
C LYS A 65 16.72 -56.09 1.83
N SER A 66 16.74 -55.58 3.06
CA SER A 66 16.14 -56.23 4.23
C SER A 66 14.80 -55.60 4.62
N ARG A 67 13.91 -56.46 5.16
CA ARG A 67 12.55 -56.15 5.60
C ARG A 67 12.60 -55.25 6.85
N TRP A 68 11.65 -54.33 7.00
CA TRP A 68 11.49 -53.49 8.18
C TRP A 68 10.70 -54.23 9.27
N PRO A 69 11.03 -54.07 10.56
CA PRO A 69 10.21 -54.62 11.64
C PRO A 69 8.85 -53.91 11.68
N LEU A 70 7.80 -54.66 12.03
CA LEU A 70 6.44 -54.14 12.21
C LEU A 70 6.29 -53.48 13.59
N ASP A 71 7.15 -52.49 13.85
CA ASP A 71 7.18 -51.71 15.10
C ASP A 71 6.44 -50.37 14.92
N VAL A 72 5.72 -49.92 15.94
CA VAL A 72 4.92 -48.69 15.92
C VAL A 72 5.73 -47.41 15.73
N SER A 73 7.05 -47.45 15.94
CA SER A 73 7.98 -46.35 15.66
C SER A 73 8.52 -46.34 14.23
N VAL A 74 8.09 -47.28 13.38
CA VAL A 74 8.40 -47.33 11.94
C VAL A 74 7.18 -46.85 11.15
N GLU A 75 7.32 -45.69 10.51
CA GLU A 75 6.30 -45.08 9.66
C GLU A 75 6.67 -45.17 8.18
N VAL A 76 5.67 -45.35 7.32
CA VAL A 76 5.83 -45.31 5.87
C VAL A 76 5.19 -44.03 5.34
N THR A 77 5.98 -43.24 4.61
CA THR A 77 5.51 -42.04 3.91
C THR A 77 5.84 -42.15 2.43
N ILE A 78 4.92 -41.71 1.58
CA ILE A 78 5.07 -41.75 0.13
C ILE A 78 4.94 -40.35 -0.46
N SER A 79 5.59 -40.11 -1.60
CA SER A 79 5.45 -38.91 -2.42
C SER A 79 5.28 -39.32 -3.88
N VAL A 80 4.59 -38.48 -4.65
CA VAL A 80 4.40 -38.64 -6.10
C VAL A 80 5.11 -37.49 -6.82
N ASP A 81 5.88 -37.81 -7.86
CA ASP A 81 6.76 -36.87 -8.57
C ASP A 81 6.07 -36.08 -9.69
N ALA A 82 4.99 -36.61 -10.26
CA ALA A 82 4.26 -36.02 -11.38
C ALA A 82 2.75 -36.33 -11.35
N ALA A 83 1.95 -35.53 -12.05
CA ALA A 83 0.52 -35.79 -12.21
C ALA A 83 0.29 -37.10 -13.00
N SER A 84 -0.66 -37.91 -12.54
CA SER A 84 -1.08 -39.15 -13.20
C SER A 84 -1.69 -38.86 -14.57
N LYS A 85 -1.54 -39.81 -15.50
CA LYS A 85 -2.19 -39.75 -16.82
C LYS A 85 -3.57 -40.36 -16.79
N ASP A 86 -3.73 -41.44 -16.03
CA ASP A 86 -4.96 -42.18 -15.84
C ASP A 86 -5.30 -42.30 -14.36
N LEU A 87 -6.57 -42.57 -14.04
CA LEU A 87 -6.94 -42.87 -12.66
C LEU A 87 -6.24 -44.15 -12.19
N ASN A 88 -5.63 -44.10 -11.00
CA ASN A 88 -5.07 -45.25 -10.31
C ASN A 88 -3.90 -45.93 -11.06
N ASP A 89 -3.13 -45.17 -11.84
CA ASP A 89 -1.98 -45.66 -12.63
C ASP A 89 -0.72 -45.95 -11.77
N LEU A 90 -0.58 -45.27 -10.63
CA LEU A 90 0.51 -45.47 -9.67
C LEU A 90 0.13 -46.50 -8.60
N LYS A 91 1.14 -47.21 -8.05
CA LYS A 91 0.91 -48.34 -7.14
C LYS A 91 1.97 -48.48 -6.06
N VAL A 92 1.52 -48.66 -4.81
CA VAL A 92 2.34 -49.11 -3.68
C VAL A 92 1.88 -50.52 -3.27
N LYS A 93 2.85 -51.40 -3.01
CA LYS A 93 2.61 -52.73 -2.45
C LYS A 93 3.34 -52.85 -1.12
N VAL A 94 2.64 -53.36 -0.11
CA VAL A 94 3.22 -53.73 1.19
C VAL A 94 3.07 -55.23 1.35
N TYR A 95 4.18 -55.92 1.58
CA TYR A 95 4.24 -57.37 1.78
C TYR A 95 4.61 -57.65 3.23
N TYR A 96 3.91 -58.57 3.88
CA TYR A 96 4.12 -58.91 5.29
C TYR A 96 4.72 -60.30 5.42
N PHE A 97 5.66 -60.49 6.36
CA PHE A 97 6.46 -61.70 6.50
C PHE A 97 6.59 -62.12 7.97
N GLY A 98 6.60 -63.44 8.22
CA GLY A 98 6.89 -64.02 9.53
C GLY A 98 8.38 -64.34 9.74
N GLN A 99 8.73 -64.73 10.96
CA GLN A 99 10.09 -64.89 11.48
C GLN A 99 11.03 -65.79 10.64
N HIS A 100 10.48 -66.83 10.01
CA HIS A 100 11.25 -67.87 9.29
C HIS A 100 10.63 -68.25 7.93
N GLN A 101 10.02 -67.29 7.21
CA GLN A 101 9.42 -67.56 5.90
C GLN A 101 9.99 -66.65 4.79
N ASP A 102 10.33 -67.25 3.67
CA ASP A 102 10.73 -66.54 2.45
C ASP A 102 9.53 -65.93 1.71
N GLY A 103 8.38 -66.63 1.75
CA GLY A 103 7.11 -66.15 1.20
C GLY A 103 6.43 -65.09 2.07
N ALA A 104 5.67 -64.19 1.43
CA ALA A 104 4.83 -63.23 2.14
C ALA A 104 3.55 -63.91 2.67
N LEU A 105 3.24 -63.70 3.95
CA LEU A 105 2.01 -64.16 4.62
C LEU A 105 0.75 -63.49 4.06
N GLY A 106 0.92 -62.31 3.48
CA GLY A 106 -0.13 -61.52 2.84
C GLY A 106 0.49 -60.26 2.24
N HIS A 107 -0.28 -59.57 1.42
CA HIS A 107 0.13 -58.29 0.88
C HIS A 107 -1.07 -57.35 0.76
N SER A 108 -0.81 -56.06 0.97
CA SER A 108 -1.75 -54.98 0.73
C SER A 108 -1.35 -54.22 -0.53
N VAL A 109 -2.36 -53.72 -1.23
CA VAL A 109 -2.19 -52.91 -2.43
C VAL A 109 -2.85 -51.56 -2.21
N LEU A 110 -2.10 -50.50 -2.46
CA LEU A 110 -2.59 -49.13 -2.57
C LEU A 110 -2.38 -48.66 -4.00
N TYR A 111 -3.45 -48.25 -4.66
CA TYR A 111 -3.40 -47.52 -5.92
C TYR A 111 -3.49 -46.02 -5.64
N LEU A 112 -2.75 -45.24 -6.44
CA LEU A 112 -2.62 -43.81 -6.27
C LEU A 112 -3.00 -43.09 -7.56
N THR A 113 -3.62 -41.93 -7.44
CA THR A 113 -3.72 -40.94 -8.53
C THR A 113 -2.97 -39.68 -8.08
N GLY A 114 -1.91 -39.33 -8.80
CA GLY A 114 -1.17 -38.09 -8.64
C GLY A 114 -1.92 -36.91 -9.26
N VAL A 115 -2.03 -35.80 -8.54
CA VAL A 115 -2.64 -34.56 -9.04
C VAL A 115 -1.74 -33.37 -8.70
N ASP A 116 -1.49 -32.50 -9.66
CA ASP A 116 -0.67 -31.30 -9.46
C ASP A 116 -1.57 -30.10 -9.17
N ILE A 117 -1.55 -29.61 -7.93
CA ILE A 117 -2.36 -28.49 -7.46
C ILE A 117 -1.44 -27.46 -6.82
N SER A 118 -1.40 -26.25 -7.40
CA SER A 118 -0.61 -25.13 -6.87
C SER A 118 -1.33 -23.81 -7.16
N LEU A 119 -1.54 -23.00 -6.13
CA LEU A 119 -2.00 -21.62 -6.26
C LEU A 119 -0.78 -20.70 -6.23
N ASP A 120 -0.49 -20.01 -7.34
CA ASP A 120 0.74 -19.25 -7.54
C ASP A 120 0.47 -17.76 -7.75
N VAL A 121 1.36 -16.92 -7.23
CA VAL A 121 1.32 -15.45 -7.28
C VAL A 121 2.74 -14.90 -7.50
N ASP A 122 2.89 -13.61 -7.83
CA ASP A 122 4.21 -12.96 -8.00
C ASP A 122 4.93 -12.72 -6.66
N THR A 123 5.36 -13.80 -6.02
CA THR A 123 6.10 -13.78 -4.74
C THR A 123 7.46 -13.08 -4.82
N HIS A 124 8.03 -12.96 -6.03
CA HIS A 124 9.33 -12.35 -6.29
C HIS A 124 9.24 -10.91 -6.81
N ARG A 125 8.03 -10.34 -6.91
CA ARG A 125 7.80 -8.94 -7.27
C ARG A 125 8.42 -8.55 -8.62
N THR A 126 8.20 -9.39 -9.63
CA THR A 126 8.72 -9.25 -11.00
C THR A 126 7.67 -8.81 -12.03
N GLY A 127 6.44 -8.53 -11.59
CA GLY A 127 5.29 -8.21 -12.43
C GLY A 127 4.69 -9.44 -13.13
N LYS A 128 5.17 -10.66 -12.81
CA LYS A 128 4.76 -11.91 -13.50
C LYS A 128 4.69 -13.07 -12.53
N VAL A 129 3.56 -13.78 -12.53
CA VAL A 129 3.41 -15.04 -11.77
C VAL A 129 4.37 -16.09 -12.30
N LYS A 130 5.15 -16.68 -11.40
CA LYS A 130 5.95 -17.87 -11.63
C LYS A 130 5.59 -18.90 -10.57
N ARG A 131 5.66 -20.18 -10.93
CA ARG A 131 5.47 -21.27 -9.97
C ARG A 131 6.51 -21.17 -8.87
N SER A 132 6.07 -21.13 -7.61
CA SER A 132 6.96 -21.07 -6.46
C SER A 132 6.87 -22.35 -5.63
N HIS A 133 8.02 -22.92 -5.31
CA HIS A 133 8.17 -24.02 -4.35
C HIS A 133 8.57 -23.49 -2.95
N GLY A 134 8.66 -22.16 -2.78
CA GLY A 134 8.98 -21.51 -1.51
C GLY A 134 7.76 -21.11 -0.70
N ASP A 135 7.97 -20.36 0.38
CA ASP A 135 6.87 -19.83 1.18
C ASP A 135 6.12 -18.71 0.43
N LYS A 136 4.86 -19.00 0.09
CA LYS A 136 3.91 -18.06 -0.54
C LYS A 136 2.75 -17.63 0.36
N LYS A 137 2.67 -18.17 1.59
CA LYS A 137 1.65 -17.83 2.61
C LYS A 137 2.12 -16.75 3.60
N THR A 138 3.42 -16.43 3.62
CA THR A 138 3.97 -15.31 4.41
C THR A 138 4.49 -14.19 3.50
N TRP A 139 4.72 -13.02 4.11
CA TRP A 139 5.16 -11.81 3.41
C TRP A 139 6.25 -11.11 4.21
N ARG A 140 7.35 -10.69 3.56
CA ARG A 140 8.54 -10.12 4.22
C ARG A 140 8.98 -8.78 3.60
N TRP A 141 9.27 -7.79 4.46
CA TRP A 141 9.84 -6.50 4.09
C TRP A 141 11.32 -6.60 3.69
N GLY A 142 11.82 -5.60 2.94
CA GLY A 142 13.22 -5.47 2.55
C GLY A 142 13.53 -5.94 1.13
N PRO A 143 14.80 -5.77 0.66
CA PRO A 143 15.23 -6.17 -0.68
C PRO A 143 15.19 -7.69 -0.87
N GLU A 144 15.66 -8.46 0.13
CA GLU A 144 15.50 -9.92 0.22
C GLU A 144 14.08 -10.34 0.70
N GLY A 145 13.12 -9.43 0.58
CA GLY A 145 11.73 -9.63 0.95
C GLY A 145 10.94 -10.31 -0.16
N TYR A 146 9.94 -11.10 0.22
CA TYR A 146 9.10 -11.88 -0.69
C TYR A 146 7.62 -11.78 -0.32
N GLY A 147 6.77 -12.31 -1.19
CA GLY A 147 5.31 -12.26 -1.08
C GLY A 147 4.71 -11.19 -1.99
N ALA A 148 3.53 -11.49 -2.51
CA ALA A 148 2.86 -10.68 -3.52
C ALA A 148 2.36 -9.33 -2.98
N VAL A 149 2.24 -8.36 -3.87
CA VAL A 149 1.70 -7.02 -3.59
C VAL A 149 0.40 -6.86 -4.37
N LEU A 150 -0.59 -6.22 -3.76
CA LEU A 150 -1.93 -6.01 -4.29
C LEU A 150 -2.28 -4.52 -4.25
N LEU A 151 -2.74 -3.95 -5.36
CA LEU A 151 -3.24 -2.57 -5.40
C LEU A 151 -4.67 -2.51 -4.86
N VAL A 152 -5.02 -1.36 -4.28
CA VAL A 152 -6.42 -1.04 -3.96
C VAL A 152 -7.02 -0.38 -5.20
N ASN A 153 -8.05 -1.00 -5.78
CA ASN A 153 -8.64 -0.66 -7.08
C ASN A 153 -9.55 0.59 -6.99
N CYS A 154 -8.95 1.71 -6.63
CA CYS A 154 -9.63 2.91 -6.14
C CYS A 154 -9.77 4.03 -7.16
N ASP A 155 -9.32 3.82 -8.39
CA ASP A 155 -9.52 4.71 -9.52
C ASP A 155 -10.78 4.32 -10.31
N ARG A 156 -10.92 4.77 -11.56
CA ARG A 156 -12.12 4.53 -12.36
C ARG A 156 -11.83 4.54 -13.86
N ASP A 157 -11.59 3.37 -14.42
CA ASP A 157 -11.37 3.18 -15.86
C ASP A 157 -12.65 3.38 -16.67
N SER A 158 -13.78 2.87 -16.18
CA SER A 158 -15.03 2.98 -16.91
C SER A 158 -15.60 4.41 -16.83
N ILE A 159 -15.61 5.10 -17.96
CA ILE A 159 -16.26 6.41 -18.12
C ILE A 159 -17.77 6.39 -17.83
N THR A 160 -18.41 5.21 -17.77
CA THR A 160 -19.83 5.06 -17.44
C THR A 160 -20.08 4.80 -15.95
N SER A 161 -19.05 4.40 -15.19
CA SER A 161 -19.10 4.18 -13.74
C SER A 161 -19.30 5.50 -12.97
N ARG A 162 -20.09 5.43 -11.89
CA ARG A 162 -20.40 6.58 -10.99
C ARG A 162 -19.45 6.74 -9.80
N GLY A 163 -18.56 5.77 -9.61
CA GLY A 163 -17.59 5.71 -8.52
C GLY A 163 -16.43 4.80 -8.88
N PRO A 164 -15.51 4.56 -7.94
CA PRO A 164 -14.31 3.79 -8.21
C PRO A 164 -14.62 2.30 -8.37
N ASP A 165 -13.78 1.58 -9.11
CA ASP A 165 -14.13 0.25 -9.60
C ASP A 165 -14.23 -0.81 -8.48
N LEU A 166 -13.50 -0.65 -7.36
CA LEU A 166 -13.69 -1.44 -6.11
C LEU A 166 -15.12 -1.42 -5.52
N THR A 167 -16.02 -0.54 -6.01
CA THR A 167 -17.43 -0.53 -5.57
C THR A 167 -18.32 -1.50 -6.35
N ASN A 168 -17.83 -2.06 -7.46
CA ASN A 168 -18.59 -2.90 -8.37
C ASN A 168 -18.26 -4.39 -8.16
N SER A 169 -19.27 -5.27 -8.17
CA SER A 169 -19.08 -6.73 -8.19
C SER A 169 -19.01 -7.31 -9.60
N GLN A 170 -18.88 -6.45 -10.61
CA GLN A 170 -18.82 -6.78 -12.04
C GLN A 170 -17.78 -5.89 -12.69
N LEU A 171 -16.96 -6.50 -13.55
CA LEU A 171 -15.89 -5.82 -14.28
C LEU A 171 -16.50 -4.83 -15.29
N ALA A 172 -16.12 -3.54 -15.20
CA ALA A 172 -16.74 -2.47 -15.98
C ALA A 172 -15.91 -2.08 -17.23
N SER A 173 -14.59 -2.28 -17.19
CA SER A 173 -13.68 -2.18 -18.34
C SER A 173 -12.75 -3.39 -18.39
N LEU A 174 -12.13 -3.67 -19.55
CA LEU A 174 -11.00 -4.62 -19.59
C LEU A 174 -9.67 -3.99 -19.16
N ASP A 175 -9.61 -2.66 -19.11
CA ASP A 175 -8.43 -1.91 -18.66
C ASP A 175 -8.18 -2.11 -17.14
N ASP A 176 -9.27 -2.20 -16.36
CA ASP A 176 -9.34 -2.51 -14.92
C ASP A 176 -8.53 -3.77 -14.52
N LEU A 177 -8.36 -4.72 -15.46
CA LEU A 177 -7.51 -5.90 -15.28
C LEU A 177 -6.00 -5.61 -15.21
N GLN A 178 -5.54 -4.40 -15.55
CA GLN A 178 -4.14 -3.97 -15.43
C GLN A 178 -3.76 -3.60 -13.99
N ASP A 179 -4.75 -3.20 -13.18
CA ASP A 179 -4.60 -2.80 -11.78
C ASP A 179 -4.77 -4.01 -10.83
N MET A 180 -5.36 -5.08 -11.35
CA MET A 180 -5.51 -6.35 -10.65
C MET A 180 -4.23 -7.20 -10.69
N SER A 181 -3.88 -7.75 -9.52
CA SER A 181 -2.75 -8.65 -9.37
C SER A 181 -3.07 -10.05 -9.92
N PRO A 182 -2.23 -10.63 -10.78
CA PRO A 182 -2.46 -11.96 -11.33
C PRO A 182 -2.23 -13.07 -10.29
N MET A 183 -3.12 -14.05 -10.28
CA MET A 183 -3.03 -15.29 -9.51
C MET A 183 -3.36 -16.47 -10.43
N VAL A 184 -2.58 -17.56 -10.36
CA VAL A 184 -2.73 -18.71 -11.26
C VAL A 184 -2.90 -19.99 -10.46
N LEU A 185 -3.98 -20.72 -10.71
CA LEU A 185 -4.16 -22.07 -10.22
C LEU A 185 -3.65 -23.06 -11.27
N SER A 186 -2.65 -23.86 -10.93
CA SER A 186 -2.29 -25.08 -11.65
C SER A 186 -3.12 -26.25 -11.12
N CYS A 187 -3.67 -27.07 -12.02
CA CYS A 187 -4.59 -28.17 -11.73
C CYS A 187 -4.46 -29.30 -12.77
N ASP A 188 -3.30 -29.97 -12.82
CA ASP A 188 -3.00 -31.04 -13.77
C ASP A 188 -3.30 -32.44 -13.18
N GLY A 189 -3.80 -33.35 -14.01
CA GLY A 189 -4.23 -34.70 -13.60
C GLY A 189 -5.41 -35.22 -14.43
N PRO A 190 -5.85 -36.48 -14.21
CA PRO A 190 -6.88 -37.11 -15.02
C PRO A 190 -8.24 -36.43 -14.83
N ASP A 191 -8.93 -36.07 -15.92
CA ASP A 191 -10.19 -35.31 -15.84
C ASP A 191 -11.25 -35.98 -14.94
N ARG A 192 -11.38 -37.31 -15.03
CA ARG A 192 -12.30 -38.13 -14.22
C ARG A 192 -12.04 -38.08 -12.71
N LEU A 193 -10.88 -37.58 -12.28
CA LEU A 193 -10.61 -37.34 -10.85
C LEU A 193 -11.53 -36.24 -10.32
N PHE A 194 -11.72 -35.19 -11.12
CA PHE A 194 -12.44 -33.97 -10.76
C PHE A 194 -13.97 -34.13 -10.79
N ASP A 195 -14.47 -35.30 -11.23
CA ASP A 195 -15.89 -35.65 -11.10
C ASP A 195 -16.28 -35.75 -9.61
N ASN A 196 -15.44 -36.40 -8.80
CA ASN A 196 -15.65 -36.68 -7.37
C ASN A 196 -14.70 -35.93 -6.41
N HIS A 197 -13.72 -35.18 -6.95
CA HIS A 197 -12.83 -34.33 -6.15
C HIS A 197 -12.89 -32.89 -6.66
N LYS A 198 -13.45 -31.98 -5.88
CA LYS A 198 -13.65 -30.59 -6.30
C LYS A 198 -12.52 -29.69 -5.83
N LEU A 199 -12.14 -28.75 -6.69
CA LEU A 199 -11.25 -27.65 -6.35
C LEU A 199 -12.11 -26.51 -5.83
N VAL A 200 -11.89 -26.09 -4.58
CA VAL A 200 -12.64 -25.00 -3.95
C VAL A 200 -11.67 -23.88 -3.58
N LEU A 201 -11.80 -22.73 -4.25
CA LEU A 201 -11.10 -21.50 -3.90
C LEU A 201 -11.87 -20.78 -2.80
N ASN A 202 -11.20 -20.25 -1.79
CA ASN A 202 -11.80 -19.68 -0.58
C ASN A 202 -11.05 -18.43 -0.10
N VAL A 203 -11.79 -17.52 0.54
CA VAL A 203 -11.28 -16.34 1.27
C VAL A 203 -11.82 -16.34 2.72
N PRO A 204 -11.01 -16.03 3.75
CA PRO A 204 -11.51 -15.86 5.11
C PRO A 204 -12.57 -14.76 5.21
N PHE A 205 -13.53 -14.92 6.12
CA PHE A 205 -14.56 -13.89 6.36
C PHE A 205 -13.98 -12.53 6.83
N SER A 206 -12.82 -12.52 7.48
CA SER A 206 -12.08 -11.30 7.85
C SER A 206 -11.53 -10.53 6.65
N ASP A 207 -11.30 -11.23 5.54
CA ASP A 207 -10.55 -10.76 4.37
C ASP A 207 -11.51 -10.49 3.20
N SER A 208 -12.69 -11.13 3.17
CA SER A 208 -13.64 -11.04 2.06
C SER A 208 -14.13 -9.63 1.75
N LYS A 209 -14.19 -8.73 2.74
CA LYS A 209 -14.52 -7.31 2.55
C LYS A 209 -13.36 -6.46 2.03
N ARG A 210 -12.17 -7.06 1.87
CA ARG A 210 -10.90 -6.40 1.58
C ARG A 210 -10.32 -6.79 0.23
N VAL A 211 -10.83 -7.86 -0.39
CA VAL A 211 -10.32 -8.41 -1.65
C VAL A 211 -11.48 -8.83 -2.56
N GLY A 212 -11.37 -8.52 -3.84
CA GLY A 212 -12.17 -9.11 -4.91
C GLY A 212 -11.32 -10.06 -5.75
N VAL A 213 -11.92 -11.14 -6.25
CA VAL A 213 -11.24 -12.05 -7.19
C VAL A 213 -12.15 -12.31 -8.38
N PHE A 214 -11.66 -12.05 -9.58
CA PHE A 214 -12.35 -12.30 -10.84
C PHE A 214 -11.74 -13.49 -11.57
N CYS A 215 -12.59 -14.24 -12.28
CA CYS A 215 -12.18 -15.27 -13.22
C CYS A 215 -12.98 -15.15 -14.52
N ALA A 216 -12.30 -15.33 -15.65
CA ALA A 216 -12.96 -15.46 -16.94
C ALA A 216 -13.35 -16.93 -17.20
N ARG A 217 -14.62 -17.18 -17.53
CA ARG A 217 -15.12 -18.49 -18.00
C ARG A 217 -15.90 -18.27 -19.31
N GLY A 218 -15.42 -18.85 -20.41
CA GLY A 218 -16.06 -18.77 -21.75
C GLY A 218 -15.31 -17.93 -22.80
N GLY A 219 -14.30 -17.15 -22.42
CA GLY A 219 -13.48 -16.38 -23.35
C GLY A 219 -12.77 -15.21 -22.68
N HIS A 220 -12.28 -14.26 -23.47
CA HIS A 220 -11.60 -13.04 -22.97
C HIS A 220 -12.46 -11.75 -23.08
N SER A 221 -13.71 -11.86 -23.55
CA SER A 221 -14.67 -10.74 -23.55
C SER A 221 -15.08 -10.35 -22.12
N LEU A 222 -15.41 -9.06 -21.91
CA LEU A 222 -15.82 -8.49 -20.62
C LEU A 222 -16.89 -9.33 -19.88
N GLU A 223 -17.93 -9.77 -20.59
CA GLU A 223 -19.06 -10.56 -20.08
C GLU A 223 -18.68 -11.93 -19.47
N HIS A 224 -17.49 -12.45 -19.78
CA HIS A 224 -17.00 -13.72 -19.24
C HIS A 224 -16.34 -13.58 -17.86
N TYR A 225 -15.96 -12.37 -17.45
CA TYR A 225 -15.35 -12.11 -16.16
C TYR A 225 -16.42 -12.01 -15.07
N LYS A 226 -16.31 -12.87 -14.05
CA LYS A 226 -17.22 -12.91 -12.91
C LYS A 226 -16.44 -12.82 -11.62
N GLN A 227 -16.97 -12.08 -10.63
CA GLN A 227 -16.43 -12.09 -9.28
C GLN A 227 -16.69 -13.47 -8.65
N VAL A 228 -15.61 -14.23 -8.46
CA VAL A 228 -15.62 -15.59 -7.89
C VAL A 228 -15.39 -15.59 -6.39
N LEU A 229 -14.70 -14.59 -5.84
CA LEU A 229 -14.62 -14.33 -4.40
C LEU A 229 -14.75 -12.82 -4.12
N GLY A 230 -15.30 -12.48 -2.96
CA GLY A 230 -15.47 -11.09 -2.55
C GLY A 230 -16.40 -10.93 -1.34
N PRO A 231 -16.89 -9.70 -1.07
CA PRO A 231 -17.63 -9.40 0.16
C PRO A 231 -18.90 -10.25 0.38
N GLN A 232 -19.51 -10.73 -0.70
CA GLN A 232 -20.72 -11.56 -0.69
C GLN A 232 -20.46 -13.05 -0.98
N ARG A 233 -19.21 -13.43 -1.29
CA ARG A 233 -18.85 -14.76 -1.78
C ARG A 233 -17.53 -15.24 -1.19
N LEU A 234 -17.62 -16.10 -0.17
CA LEU A 234 -16.47 -16.62 0.56
C LEU A 234 -15.80 -17.83 -0.12
N SER A 235 -16.51 -18.50 -1.03
CA SER A 235 -16.07 -19.73 -1.69
C SER A 235 -16.49 -19.82 -3.15
N TYR A 236 -15.70 -20.55 -3.94
CA TYR A 236 -15.94 -20.87 -5.34
C TYR A 236 -15.51 -22.31 -5.64
N GLU A 237 -16.46 -23.16 -6.00
CA GLU A 237 -16.15 -24.42 -6.69
C GLU A 237 -15.66 -24.09 -8.11
N VAL A 238 -14.42 -24.45 -8.41
CA VAL A 238 -13.73 -24.03 -9.62
C VAL A 238 -14.26 -24.78 -10.85
N GLU A 239 -14.86 -24.04 -11.78
CA GLU A 239 -15.38 -24.56 -13.06
C GLU A 239 -14.23 -24.91 -14.03
N ARG A 240 -13.51 -26.01 -13.76
CA ARG A 240 -12.41 -26.52 -14.60
C ARG A 240 -12.96 -27.23 -15.85
N GLN A 241 -12.51 -26.82 -17.03
CA GLN A 241 -12.84 -27.47 -18.30
C GLN A 241 -12.00 -28.74 -18.54
N GLN A 242 -12.47 -29.61 -19.43
CA GLN A 242 -11.74 -30.85 -19.75
C GLN A 242 -10.35 -30.53 -20.33
N GLY A 243 -9.30 -31.12 -19.75
CA GLY A 243 -7.91 -30.84 -20.12
C GLY A 243 -7.37 -29.46 -19.70
N GLU A 244 -8.14 -28.63 -18.98
CA GLU A 244 -7.68 -27.34 -18.45
C GLU A 244 -6.70 -27.56 -17.29
N ARG A 245 -5.43 -27.21 -17.49
CA ARG A 245 -4.34 -27.40 -16.49
C ARG A 245 -3.99 -26.15 -15.71
N LYS A 246 -4.43 -24.99 -16.18
CA LYS A 246 -4.14 -23.67 -15.59
C LYS A 246 -5.34 -22.75 -15.71
N ILE A 247 -5.69 -22.10 -14.61
CA ILE A 247 -6.78 -21.13 -14.52
C ILE A 247 -6.21 -19.82 -13.99
N SER A 248 -6.42 -18.74 -14.74
CA SER A 248 -6.02 -17.39 -14.34
C SER A 248 -7.14 -16.70 -13.57
N PHE A 249 -6.75 -16.04 -12.49
CA PHE A 249 -7.55 -15.17 -11.65
C PHE A 249 -6.91 -13.79 -11.60
N PHE A 250 -7.74 -12.76 -11.45
CA PHE A 250 -7.35 -11.37 -11.27
C PHE A 250 -7.84 -10.92 -9.90
N VAL A 251 -6.94 -10.35 -9.09
CA VAL A 251 -7.20 -10.03 -7.68
C VAL A 251 -7.13 -8.52 -7.50
N GLU A 252 -8.16 -7.92 -6.90
CA GLU A 252 -8.23 -6.50 -6.55
C GLU A 252 -8.23 -6.30 -5.03
N GLY A 253 -7.64 -5.21 -4.55
CA GLY A 253 -7.81 -4.73 -3.18
C GLY A 253 -8.99 -3.78 -3.05
N LEU A 254 -9.80 -3.95 -2.01
CA LEU A 254 -10.99 -3.12 -1.75
C LEU A 254 -10.77 -2.10 -0.62
N THR A 255 -9.73 -2.29 0.20
CA THR A 255 -9.43 -1.45 1.36
C THR A 255 -7.93 -1.27 1.55
N PHE A 256 -7.47 -0.03 1.66
CA PHE A 256 -6.12 0.29 2.15
C PHE A 256 -5.88 -0.20 3.59
N PRO A 257 -4.62 -0.37 4.02
CA PRO A 257 -4.28 -0.57 5.44
C PRO A 257 -4.91 0.49 6.35
N ASP A 258 -5.35 0.10 7.54
CA ASP A 258 -6.02 0.98 8.51
C ASP A 258 -5.85 0.44 9.96
N ALA A 259 -6.42 1.12 10.97
CA ALA A 259 -6.34 0.70 12.37
C ALA A 259 -6.91 -0.69 12.66
N ASP A 260 -7.88 -1.17 11.88
CA ASP A 260 -8.42 -2.53 11.97
C ASP A 260 -7.69 -3.53 11.05
N PHE A 261 -6.70 -3.09 10.27
CA PHE A 261 -6.18 -3.85 9.14
C PHE A 261 -4.69 -3.60 8.82
N LEU A 262 -3.87 -4.60 9.12
CA LEU A 262 -2.41 -4.59 8.87
C LEU A 262 -2.00 -4.75 7.39
N GLY A 263 -2.96 -4.69 6.46
CA GLY A 263 -2.71 -4.76 5.02
C GLY A 263 -2.38 -6.15 4.49
N LEU A 264 -2.69 -7.25 5.19
CA LEU A 264 -2.44 -8.62 4.73
C LEU A 264 -3.75 -9.38 4.51
N VAL A 265 -3.91 -10.01 3.34
CA VAL A 265 -5.03 -10.91 3.02
C VAL A 265 -4.53 -12.26 2.52
N SER A 266 -5.34 -13.30 2.71
CA SER A 266 -5.02 -14.66 2.28
C SER A 266 -6.11 -15.27 1.39
N LEU A 267 -5.67 -15.99 0.36
CA LEU A 267 -6.53 -16.76 -0.55
C LEU A 267 -6.04 -18.21 -0.56
N SER A 268 -6.96 -19.17 -0.55
CA SER A 268 -6.61 -20.60 -0.51
C SER A 268 -7.39 -21.41 -1.53
N VAL A 269 -6.75 -22.39 -2.16
CA VAL A 269 -7.43 -23.47 -2.89
C VAL A 269 -7.38 -24.74 -2.06
N SER A 270 -8.46 -25.51 -2.05
CA SER A 270 -8.48 -26.85 -1.44
C SER A 270 -8.98 -27.90 -2.43
N LEU A 271 -8.39 -29.09 -2.38
CA LEU A 271 -8.94 -30.29 -3.01
C LEU A 271 -9.87 -30.97 -2.00
N VAL A 272 -11.14 -31.12 -2.35
CA VAL A 272 -12.18 -31.66 -1.47
C VAL A 272 -12.72 -32.96 -2.07
N ASP A 273 -12.72 -34.04 -1.30
CA ASP A 273 -13.40 -35.30 -1.64
C ASP A 273 -14.90 -35.15 -1.36
N THR A 274 -15.71 -35.09 -2.42
CA THR A 274 -17.18 -34.98 -2.34
C THR A 274 -17.88 -36.34 -2.34
N GLY A 275 -17.13 -37.44 -2.46
CA GLY A 275 -17.62 -38.81 -2.26
C GLY A 275 -17.77 -39.20 -0.78
N THR A 276 -17.31 -38.35 0.14
CA THR A 276 -17.41 -38.56 1.58
C THR A 276 -18.30 -37.51 2.26
N LEU A 277 -19.04 -37.93 3.30
CA LEU A 277 -19.90 -37.04 4.10
C LEU A 277 -19.50 -37.12 5.58
N PRO A 278 -19.18 -35.99 6.25
CA PRO A 278 -19.01 -34.65 5.67
C PRO A 278 -17.82 -34.62 4.68
N GLU A 279 -17.86 -33.68 3.75
CA GLU A 279 -16.79 -33.45 2.76
C GLU A 279 -15.44 -33.25 3.46
N VAL A 280 -14.38 -33.85 2.90
CA VAL A 280 -13.03 -33.83 3.51
C VAL A 280 -12.05 -33.08 2.60
N PRO A 281 -11.41 -31.99 3.08
CA PRO A 281 -10.29 -31.38 2.36
C PRO A 281 -9.07 -32.30 2.45
N LEU A 282 -8.65 -32.85 1.31
CA LEU A 282 -7.47 -33.69 1.17
C LEU A 282 -6.17 -32.87 1.14
N PHE A 283 -6.24 -31.67 0.57
CA PHE A 283 -5.12 -30.75 0.41
C PHE A 283 -5.61 -29.30 0.45
N THR A 284 -4.77 -28.40 0.96
CA THR A 284 -5.00 -26.95 0.92
C THR A 284 -3.68 -26.25 0.63
N ASP A 285 -3.71 -25.32 -0.32
CA ASP A 285 -2.60 -24.43 -0.65
C ASP A 285 -3.05 -22.98 -0.51
N THR A 286 -2.18 -22.10 0.01
CA THR A 286 -2.53 -20.76 0.47
C THR A 286 -1.49 -19.74 0.01
N VAL A 287 -1.97 -18.64 -0.58
CA VAL A 287 -1.15 -17.48 -0.94
C VAL A 287 -1.53 -16.27 -0.08
N ALA A 288 -0.56 -15.39 0.17
CA ALA A 288 -0.77 -14.12 0.87
C ALA A 288 -0.37 -12.92 0.00
N PHE A 289 -1.19 -11.88 0.07
CA PHE A 289 -0.93 -10.57 -0.54
C PHE A 289 -0.78 -9.51 0.55
N ARG A 290 0.11 -8.53 0.31
CA ARG A 290 0.10 -7.25 1.02
C ARG A 290 -0.55 -6.17 0.17
N MET A 291 -1.53 -5.45 0.73
CA MET A 291 -2.03 -4.20 0.14
C MET A 291 -0.92 -3.17 0.06
N ALA A 292 -0.74 -2.58 -1.11
CA ALA A 292 0.12 -1.42 -1.30
C ALA A 292 -0.39 -0.25 -0.42
N PRO A 293 0.50 0.46 0.30
CA PRO A 293 0.11 1.61 1.10
C PRO A 293 -0.18 2.83 0.20
N TRP A 294 -0.91 3.79 0.74
CA TRP A 294 -0.92 5.15 0.20
C TRP A 294 0.35 5.90 0.63
N ILE A 295 1.01 6.58 -0.31
CA ILE A 295 2.33 7.22 -0.12
C ILE A 295 2.27 8.68 -0.60
N MET A 296 2.66 9.64 0.24
CA MET A 296 2.77 11.07 -0.12
C MET A 296 4.07 11.39 -0.87
N THR A 297 4.07 12.47 -1.64
CA THR A 297 5.29 13.00 -2.30
C THR A 297 5.79 14.29 -1.64
N PRO A 298 7.06 14.38 -1.21
CA PRO A 298 7.60 15.63 -0.65
C PRO A 298 7.84 16.69 -1.72
N ASN A 299 7.84 17.96 -1.30
CA ASN A 299 8.14 19.15 -2.12
C ASN A 299 9.50 19.12 -2.87
N THR A 300 10.37 18.14 -2.58
CA THR A 300 11.63 17.90 -3.30
C THR A 300 11.47 17.01 -4.55
N GLN A 301 10.31 16.39 -4.76
CA GLN A 301 10.04 15.62 -5.97
C GLN A 301 9.78 16.53 -7.19
N PRO A 302 10.08 16.07 -8.42
CA PRO A 302 9.76 16.82 -9.63
C PRO A 302 8.24 17.08 -9.76
N PRO A 303 7.80 18.33 -9.92
CA PRO A 303 6.38 18.65 -10.06
C PRO A 303 5.85 18.25 -11.45
N LEU A 304 4.65 17.69 -11.49
CA LEU A 304 3.98 17.24 -12.72
C LEU A 304 2.81 18.16 -13.11
N GLU A 305 1.87 18.33 -12.18
CA GLU A 305 0.68 19.16 -12.34
C GLU A 305 0.56 20.15 -11.19
N LEU A 306 0.01 21.34 -11.46
CA LEU A 306 -0.25 22.38 -10.47
C LEU A 306 -1.73 22.71 -10.46
N TYR A 307 -2.35 22.68 -9.28
CA TYR A 307 -3.78 22.93 -9.11
C TYR A 307 -4.03 24.30 -8.46
N ALA A 308 -4.97 25.06 -9.01
CA ALA A 308 -5.35 26.37 -8.50
C ALA A 308 -6.86 26.62 -8.63
N CYS A 309 -7.41 27.54 -7.83
CA CYS A 309 -8.82 27.94 -7.93
C CYS A 309 -8.99 29.34 -8.54
N SER A 310 -9.90 29.46 -9.50
CA SER A 310 -10.41 30.76 -9.97
C SER A 310 -11.52 31.23 -9.04
N VAL A 311 -11.33 32.38 -8.39
CA VAL A 311 -12.22 32.93 -7.35
C VAL A 311 -12.38 34.44 -7.50
N VAL A 312 -13.46 34.98 -6.91
CA VAL A 312 -13.77 36.41 -6.88
C VAL A 312 -14.09 36.82 -5.45
N ASP A 313 -13.45 37.86 -4.93
CA ASP A 313 -13.83 38.45 -3.64
C ASP A 313 -14.19 39.93 -3.74
N SER A 314 -14.31 40.61 -2.60
CA SER A 314 -14.70 42.03 -2.53
C SER A 314 -13.76 42.97 -3.30
N HIS A 315 -12.54 42.54 -3.62
CA HIS A 315 -11.56 43.31 -4.39
C HIS A 315 -11.47 42.87 -5.86
N GLY A 316 -12.28 41.89 -6.28
CA GLY A 316 -12.37 41.41 -7.66
C GLY A 316 -11.85 39.97 -7.88
N PRO A 317 -11.64 39.57 -9.16
CA PRO A 317 -11.15 38.24 -9.51
C PRO A 317 -9.65 38.09 -9.26
N ASN A 318 -9.19 36.90 -8.86
CA ASN A 318 -7.77 36.58 -8.68
C ASN A 318 -6.98 36.41 -10.01
N LYS A 319 -7.36 37.12 -11.08
CA LYS A 319 -6.83 36.92 -12.44
C LYS A 319 -5.31 37.08 -12.51
N LYS A 320 -4.74 38.11 -11.86
CA LYS A 320 -3.29 38.34 -11.86
C LYS A 320 -2.52 37.17 -11.23
N PHE A 321 -3.00 36.63 -10.12
CA PHE A 321 -2.44 35.42 -9.51
C PHE A 321 -2.46 34.23 -10.48
N LEU A 322 -3.57 34.00 -11.20
CA LEU A 322 -3.64 32.91 -12.18
C LEU A 322 -2.71 33.11 -13.39
N GLU A 323 -2.47 34.36 -13.81
CA GLU A 323 -1.46 34.71 -14.81
C GLU A 323 -0.05 34.39 -14.31
N ASP A 324 0.29 34.77 -13.07
CA ASP A 324 1.59 34.48 -12.46
C ASP A 324 1.82 32.97 -12.27
N MET A 325 0.78 32.21 -11.88
CA MET A 325 0.85 30.75 -11.80
C MET A 325 1.00 30.09 -13.18
N SER A 326 0.41 30.66 -14.23
CA SER A 326 0.61 30.21 -15.62
C SER A 326 2.05 30.44 -16.07
N ASP A 327 2.61 31.62 -15.79
CA ASP A 327 4.01 31.94 -16.11
C ASP A 327 5.00 31.07 -15.32
N LEU A 328 4.66 30.67 -14.10
CA LEU A 328 5.45 29.71 -13.31
C LEU A 328 5.38 28.30 -13.91
N ALA A 329 4.18 27.80 -14.19
CA ALA A 329 3.97 26.47 -14.77
C ALA A 329 4.67 26.30 -16.14
N LEU A 330 4.69 27.36 -16.95
CA LEU A 330 5.44 27.39 -18.22
C LEU A 330 6.96 27.28 -18.01
N LYS A 331 7.52 27.89 -16.94
CA LYS A 331 8.96 27.81 -16.63
C LYS A 331 9.36 26.43 -16.10
N THR A 332 8.46 25.72 -15.42
CA THR A 332 8.71 24.39 -14.86
C THR A 332 8.28 23.24 -15.77
N ASN A 333 7.64 23.54 -16.91
CA ASN A 333 7.01 22.57 -17.81
C ASN A 333 5.96 21.68 -17.09
N CYS A 334 5.22 22.26 -16.14
CA CYS A 334 4.13 21.59 -15.42
C CYS A 334 2.76 21.94 -16.05
N LYS A 335 1.80 21.02 -15.96
CA LYS A 335 0.42 21.28 -16.41
C LYS A 335 -0.35 22.05 -15.34
N LEU A 336 -0.81 23.27 -15.66
CA LEU A 336 -1.68 24.06 -14.77
C LEU A 336 -3.16 23.64 -14.95
N ILE A 337 -3.82 23.29 -13.86
CA ILE A 337 -5.25 22.96 -13.79
C ILE A 337 -5.95 24.00 -12.91
N VAL A 338 -6.86 24.75 -13.51
CA VAL A 338 -7.63 25.79 -12.81
C VAL A 338 -9.06 25.31 -12.56
N CYS A 339 -9.39 25.05 -11.29
CA CYS A 339 -10.75 24.76 -10.85
C CYS A 339 -11.63 26.02 -10.97
N PRO A 340 -12.72 26.00 -11.76
CA PRO A 340 -13.57 27.17 -11.99
C PRO A 340 -14.48 27.47 -10.79
N GLN A 341 -14.89 28.74 -10.66
CA GLN A 341 -15.70 29.22 -9.52
C GLN A 341 -16.99 28.43 -9.27
N ILE A 342 -17.62 27.92 -10.35
CA ILE A 342 -18.84 27.10 -10.28
C ILE A 342 -18.64 25.75 -9.55
N GLU A 343 -17.41 25.23 -9.55
CA GLU A 343 -17.04 23.97 -8.89
C GLU A 343 -16.49 24.20 -7.49
N ASN A 344 -15.58 25.17 -7.33
CA ASN A 344 -14.99 25.48 -6.02
C ASN A 344 -15.94 26.26 -5.09
N ARG A 345 -17.03 26.84 -5.60
CA ARG A 345 -18.02 27.62 -4.84
C ARG A 345 -17.40 28.80 -4.08
N ASN A 346 -16.40 29.42 -4.70
CA ASN A 346 -15.54 30.47 -4.17
C ASN A 346 -14.61 30.07 -3.01
N ASP A 347 -14.47 28.77 -2.74
CA ASP A 347 -13.43 28.21 -1.87
C ASP A 347 -12.10 28.25 -2.63
N ARG A 348 -11.11 28.96 -2.07
CA ARG A 348 -9.82 29.20 -2.71
C ARG A 348 -8.74 28.19 -2.30
N TRP A 349 -9.02 27.39 -1.28
CA TRP A 349 -8.02 26.60 -0.55
C TRP A 349 -7.98 25.17 -1.08
N ILE A 350 -7.43 24.99 -2.28
CA ILE A 350 -7.30 23.68 -2.90
C ILE A 350 -6.35 22.74 -2.15
N GLN A 351 -5.32 23.31 -1.50
CA GLN A 351 -4.42 22.66 -0.55
C GLN A 351 -5.14 22.05 0.66
N ASP A 352 -6.25 22.67 1.10
CA ASP A 352 -6.93 22.23 2.32
C ASP A 352 -7.79 20.96 2.10
N GLU A 353 -8.35 20.77 0.90
CA GLU A 353 -9.39 19.77 0.65
C GLU A 353 -8.80 18.42 0.22
N MET A 354 -7.59 18.39 -0.36
CA MET A 354 -7.02 17.16 -0.89
C MET A 354 -5.50 17.12 -0.89
N GLU A 355 -4.96 15.91 -0.77
CA GLU A 355 -3.52 15.63 -0.77
C GLU A 355 -3.21 14.60 -1.86
N PHE A 356 -2.10 14.78 -2.57
CA PHE A 356 -1.72 13.91 -3.67
C PHE A 356 -0.70 12.87 -3.20
N GLY A 357 -1.13 11.61 -3.18
CA GLY A 357 -0.25 10.47 -3.02
C GLY A 357 -0.23 9.57 -4.24
N TYR A 358 0.36 8.39 -4.08
CA TYR A 358 0.37 7.32 -5.06
C TYR A 358 0.31 5.96 -4.38
N THR A 359 0.06 4.93 -5.19
CA THR A 359 0.16 3.51 -4.82
C THR A 359 0.99 2.78 -5.87
N GLU A 360 1.68 1.70 -5.50
CA GLU A 360 2.63 1.02 -6.37
C GLU A 360 2.70 -0.49 -6.10
N ALA A 361 2.67 -1.26 -7.18
CA ALA A 361 2.91 -2.69 -7.21
C ALA A 361 3.81 -3.05 -8.41
N PRO A 362 4.42 -4.24 -8.44
CA PRO A 362 5.40 -4.62 -9.48
C PRO A 362 4.89 -4.64 -10.93
N HIS A 363 3.56 -4.54 -11.14
CA HIS A 363 2.91 -4.54 -12.44
C HIS A 363 2.37 -3.17 -12.86
N LYS A 364 2.11 -2.26 -11.90
CA LYS A 364 1.33 -1.03 -12.12
C LYS A 364 1.51 -0.04 -10.95
N SER A 365 1.44 1.24 -11.24
CA SER A 365 1.42 2.33 -10.25
C SER A 365 0.59 3.49 -10.79
N PHE A 366 -0.16 4.16 -9.90
CA PHE A 366 -0.99 5.31 -10.24
C PHE A 366 -1.10 6.29 -9.05
N PRO A 367 -1.32 7.60 -9.30
CA PRO A 367 -1.61 8.58 -8.25
C PRO A 367 -2.96 8.31 -7.58
N VAL A 368 -3.06 8.62 -6.29
CA VAL A 368 -4.27 8.47 -5.48
C VAL A 368 -4.50 9.73 -4.67
N VAL A 369 -5.60 10.43 -4.92
CA VAL A 369 -5.99 11.59 -4.14
C VAL A 369 -6.59 11.16 -2.79
N PHE A 370 -6.04 11.69 -1.71
CA PHE A 370 -6.67 11.61 -0.40
C PHE A 370 -7.55 12.85 -0.20
N ASP A 371 -8.85 12.63 -0.06
CA ASP A 371 -9.88 13.68 0.11
C ASP A 371 -10.15 13.92 1.59
N SER A 372 -9.95 15.16 2.04
CA SER A 372 -10.04 15.59 3.43
C SER A 372 -11.47 15.57 3.94
N PRO A 373 -11.72 15.20 5.22
CA PRO A 373 -13.04 15.36 5.83
C PRO A 373 -13.49 16.83 5.98
N ARG A 374 -12.68 17.84 5.61
CA ARG A 374 -12.98 19.28 5.60
C ARG A 374 -14.33 19.64 4.98
N ASN A 375 -14.69 19.02 3.86
CA ASN A 375 -16.03 19.05 3.27
C ASN A 375 -16.64 20.46 3.03
N ARG A 376 -15.87 21.44 2.53
CA ARG A 376 -16.40 22.80 2.27
C ARG A 376 -16.85 23.01 0.81
N GLY A 377 -16.34 24.03 0.12
CA GLY A 377 -16.77 24.37 -1.23
C GLY A 377 -16.26 23.37 -2.26
N LEU A 378 -15.04 22.87 -2.03
CA LEU A 378 -14.31 21.94 -2.89
C LEU A 378 -14.64 20.45 -2.67
N LYS A 379 -15.54 20.07 -1.74
CA LYS A 379 -15.88 18.69 -1.32
C LYS A 379 -16.36 17.69 -2.37
N HIS A 380 -16.43 18.12 -3.62
CA HIS A 380 -16.81 17.31 -4.77
C HIS A 380 -15.74 17.33 -5.86
N PHE A 381 -14.71 18.16 -5.72
CA PHE A 381 -13.64 18.29 -6.70
C PHE A 381 -12.78 17.02 -6.78
N PRO A 382 -12.29 16.42 -5.67
CA PRO A 382 -11.55 15.16 -5.74
C PRO A 382 -12.38 14.05 -6.40
N TYR A 383 -13.57 13.76 -5.88
CA TYR A 383 -14.42 12.68 -6.38
C TYR A 383 -14.99 12.89 -7.81
N LYS A 384 -15.18 14.14 -8.29
CA LYS A 384 -15.79 14.40 -9.61
C LYS A 384 -14.83 14.88 -10.70
N ARG A 385 -13.65 15.38 -10.33
CA ARG A 385 -12.67 15.95 -11.27
C ARG A 385 -11.32 15.27 -11.25
N ILE A 386 -10.93 14.66 -10.13
CA ILE A 386 -9.66 13.95 -10.01
C ILE A 386 -9.86 12.46 -10.26
N LEU A 387 -10.84 11.82 -9.61
CA LEU A 387 -11.17 10.40 -9.83
C LEU A 387 -11.47 10.09 -11.31
N GLY A 388 -10.65 9.22 -11.91
CA GLY A 388 -10.73 8.77 -13.30
C GLY A 388 -9.77 7.62 -13.57
N PRO A 389 -9.52 7.27 -14.85
CA PRO A 389 -8.57 6.22 -15.22
C PRO A 389 -7.17 6.58 -14.74
N ASP A 390 -6.46 5.63 -14.12
CA ASP A 390 -5.14 5.82 -13.52
C ASP A 390 -5.09 6.99 -12.50
N PHE A 391 -6.21 7.30 -11.83
CA PHE A 391 -6.23 8.29 -10.75
C PHE A 391 -7.21 7.90 -9.62
N GLY A 392 -6.65 7.29 -8.58
CA GLY A 392 -7.37 6.75 -7.44
C GLY A 392 -7.97 7.79 -6.50
N TYR A 393 -8.97 7.38 -5.73
CA TYR A 393 -9.63 8.18 -4.70
C TYR A 393 -9.70 7.44 -3.37
N VAL A 394 -9.31 8.11 -2.28
CA VAL A 394 -9.50 7.62 -0.91
C VAL A 394 -9.97 8.76 0.00
N THR A 395 -10.80 8.46 0.99
CA THR A 395 -11.20 9.43 2.04
C THR A 395 -11.36 8.75 3.40
N ARG A 396 -11.50 9.53 4.47
CA ARG A 396 -11.79 9.06 5.83
C ARG A 396 -12.78 10.00 6.52
N GLU A 397 -14.04 9.58 6.61
CA GLU A 397 -15.13 10.39 7.15
C GLU A 397 -15.12 10.49 8.69
N ILE A 398 -15.49 11.67 9.21
CA ILE A 398 -15.64 11.92 10.65
C ILE A 398 -17.11 11.74 11.05
N LEU A 399 -17.43 10.63 11.73
CA LEU A 399 -18.81 10.23 12.03
C LEU A 399 -19.55 11.12 13.04
N PHE A 400 -18.85 11.79 13.97
CA PHE A 400 -19.50 12.42 15.14
C PHE A 400 -19.05 13.85 15.48
N ALA A 401 -17.76 14.16 15.37
CA ALA A 401 -17.19 15.40 15.93
C ALA A 401 -17.17 16.60 14.97
N GLY A 402 -17.41 16.38 13.68
CA GLY A 402 -17.12 17.35 12.62
C GLY A 402 -15.61 17.54 12.39
N ALA A 403 -15.25 18.17 11.26
CA ALA A 403 -13.87 18.51 10.95
C ALA A 403 -13.44 19.80 11.67
N SER A 404 -12.24 19.78 12.24
CA SER A 404 -11.55 20.96 12.77
C SER A 404 -10.70 21.63 11.68
N SER A 405 -10.07 22.76 12.00
CA SER A 405 -9.11 23.39 11.08
C SER A 405 -7.89 22.50 10.82
N LEU A 406 -7.46 21.69 11.81
CA LEU A 406 -6.33 20.77 11.72
C LEU A 406 -6.61 19.51 10.88
N ASP A 407 -7.83 19.37 10.34
CA ASP A 407 -8.22 18.31 9.40
C ASP A 407 -8.07 18.72 7.93
N SER A 408 -7.82 20.01 7.67
CA SER A 408 -7.44 20.49 6.33
C SER A 408 -6.02 20.04 5.99
N PHE A 409 -5.74 19.74 4.73
CA PHE A 409 -4.46 19.13 4.33
C PHE A 409 -3.28 20.11 4.12
N GLY A 410 -3.45 21.42 4.28
CA GLY A 410 -2.33 22.29 4.68
C GLY A 410 -1.69 21.87 6.02
N ASN A 411 -2.42 21.13 6.86
CA ASN A 411 -1.93 20.50 8.09
C ASN A 411 -1.31 19.09 7.88
N LEU A 412 -1.06 18.68 6.63
CA LEU A 412 -0.51 17.38 6.24
C LEU A 412 0.62 17.59 5.21
N ASP A 413 1.87 17.40 5.60
CA ASP A 413 3.04 17.51 4.72
C ASP A 413 3.91 16.24 4.89
N VAL A 414 5.00 16.11 4.13
CA VAL A 414 5.94 14.99 4.22
C VAL A 414 7.37 15.47 4.00
N SER A 415 8.29 15.01 4.86
CA SER A 415 9.71 15.32 4.70
C SER A 415 10.30 14.66 3.44
N PRO A 416 11.40 15.17 2.90
CA PRO A 416 12.27 14.43 1.99
C PRO A 416 12.81 13.13 2.64
N PRO A 417 13.43 12.23 1.86
CA PRO A 417 14.11 11.04 2.40
C PRO A 417 15.20 11.39 3.42
N VAL A 418 15.23 10.67 4.54
CA VAL A 418 16.09 11.00 5.69
C VAL A 418 16.59 9.78 6.45
N THR A 419 17.78 9.88 7.04
CA THR A 419 18.32 8.88 7.97
C THR A 419 18.40 9.45 9.38
N VAL A 420 17.84 8.73 10.34
CA VAL A 420 17.62 9.16 11.72
C VAL A 420 18.06 8.08 12.68
N GLY A 421 19.09 8.34 13.50
CA GLY A 421 19.57 7.39 14.51
C GLY A 421 20.02 6.03 13.94
N GLY A 422 20.49 6.01 12.70
CA GLY A 422 20.84 4.78 11.97
C GLY A 422 19.66 4.06 11.29
N LYS A 423 18.44 4.58 11.39
CA LYS A 423 17.26 4.09 10.66
C LYS A 423 16.96 4.98 9.46
N GLU A 424 16.87 4.37 8.29
CA GLU A 424 16.48 5.06 7.05
C GLU A 424 14.97 5.20 6.92
N TYR A 425 14.55 6.32 6.36
CA TYR A 425 13.19 6.62 5.93
C TYR A 425 13.26 7.04 4.44
N PRO A 426 13.36 6.07 3.50
CA PRO A 426 13.65 6.34 2.09
C PRO A 426 12.52 7.05 1.35
N LEU A 427 11.30 7.04 1.90
CA LEU A 427 10.13 7.76 1.41
C LEU A 427 9.82 9.02 2.24
N GLY A 428 10.75 9.42 3.11
CA GLY A 428 10.55 10.51 4.07
C GLY A 428 9.60 10.15 5.21
N ARG A 429 9.11 11.19 5.91
CA ARG A 429 8.21 11.05 7.05
C ARG A 429 7.09 12.08 7.02
N ILE A 430 5.85 11.61 7.18
CA ILE A 430 4.65 12.46 7.23
C ILE A 430 4.74 13.38 8.45
N LEU A 431 4.36 14.64 8.27
CA LEU A 431 4.34 15.70 9.26
C LEU A 431 2.89 16.19 9.40
N ILE A 432 2.34 16.14 10.60
CA ILE A 432 0.98 16.60 10.89
C ILE A 432 0.96 17.53 12.10
N GLY A 433 0.23 18.64 12.03
CA GLY A 433 0.13 19.57 13.14
C GLY A 433 -0.87 19.14 14.20
N SER A 434 -0.53 19.41 15.46
CA SER A 434 -1.20 18.96 16.67
C SER A 434 -1.04 19.98 17.80
N SER A 435 -1.59 19.67 18.97
CA SER A 435 -1.48 20.44 20.22
C SER A 435 -0.63 19.72 21.26
N PHE A 436 -0.20 20.43 22.31
CA PHE A 436 0.56 19.79 23.39
C PHE A 436 -0.27 18.71 24.11
N PRO A 437 0.34 17.61 24.61
CA PRO A 437 -0.38 16.53 25.25
C PRO A 437 -1.05 17.05 26.52
N LYS A 438 -2.31 16.67 26.74
CA LYS A 438 -3.14 17.11 27.88
C LYS A 438 -3.50 18.61 27.89
N SER A 439 -3.22 19.36 26.81
CA SER A 439 -3.66 20.77 26.69
C SER A 439 -5.17 20.95 26.48
N GLY A 440 -5.85 19.93 25.95
CA GLY A 440 -7.23 20.05 25.46
C GLY A 440 -7.36 20.81 24.13
N GLY A 441 -6.24 21.12 23.46
CA GLY A 441 -6.18 21.83 22.19
C GLY A 441 -6.68 21.02 20.99
N ARG A 442 -6.64 21.63 19.79
CA ARG A 442 -7.08 20.97 18.56
C ARG A 442 -6.13 19.83 18.18
N ARG A 443 -6.62 18.87 17.40
CA ARG A 443 -5.82 17.78 16.81
C ARG A 443 -6.58 17.21 15.62
N MET A 444 -5.85 16.83 14.57
CA MET A 444 -6.40 16.09 13.43
C MET A 444 -7.19 14.85 13.90
N ALA A 445 -8.27 14.54 13.20
CA ALA A 445 -9.21 13.47 13.54
C ALA A 445 -8.52 12.12 13.66
N LYS A 446 -9.00 11.30 14.61
CA LYS A 446 -8.41 9.99 14.89
C LYS A 446 -8.37 9.10 13.64
N VAL A 447 -9.46 9.08 12.87
CA VAL A 447 -9.60 8.26 11.66
C VAL A 447 -8.57 8.61 10.57
N VAL A 448 -8.22 9.89 10.41
CA VAL A 448 -7.17 10.33 9.46
C VAL A 448 -5.79 9.93 9.97
N ARG A 449 -5.49 10.20 11.25
CA ARG A 449 -4.20 9.83 11.85
C ARG A 449 -3.97 8.32 11.91
N ASP A 450 -5.01 7.55 12.21
CA ASP A 450 -5.00 6.09 12.22
C ASP A 450 -4.66 5.54 10.82
N PHE A 451 -5.32 6.06 9.77
CA PHE A 451 -5.03 5.71 8.39
C PHE A 451 -3.57 6.02 8.00
N LEU A 452 -3.09 7.24 8.26
CA LEU A 452 -1.70 7.64 7.97
C LEU A 452 -0.67 6.76 8.74
N GLN A 453 -0.97 6.41 9.99
CA GLN A 453 -0.15 5.51 10.81
C GLN A 453 -0.10 4.09 10.23
N ALA A 454 -1.23 3.57 9.74
CA ALA A 454 -1.37 2.20 9.23
C ALA A 454 -0.61 1.95 7.92
N GLN A 455 -0.35 3.00 7.13
CA GLN A 455 0.47 2.91 5.91
C GLN A 455 1.92 2.49 6.21
N GLN A 456 2.41 2.73 7.44
CA GLN A 456 3.72 2.37 8.00
C GLN A 456 4.96 3.01 7.33
N VAL A 457 5.00 3.12 6.00
CA VAL A 457 6.21 3.41 5.22
C VAL A 457 6.74 4.84 5.37
N GLN A 458 5.88 5.79 5.76
CA GLN A 458 6.24 7.19 6.04
C GLN A 458 6.01 7.60 7.50
N ALA A 459 5.84 6.63 8.42
CA ALA A 459 5.87 6.76 9.89
C ALA A 459 5.67 8.19 10.49
N PRO A 460 4.40 8.67 10.57
CA PRO A 460 4.07 10.07 10.87
C PRO A 460 4.69 10.66 12.14
N VAL A 461 4.83 11.98 12.16
CA VAL A 461 5.30 12.83 13.26
C VAL A 461 4.27 13.91 13.56
N GLU A 462 3.91 14.08 14.83
CA GLU A 462 3.09 15.22 15.28
C GLU A 462 3.97 16.42 15.66
N LEU A 463 3.74 17.54 15.00
CA LEU A 463 4.36 18.85 15.26
C LEU A 463 3.40 19.76 16.04
N TYR A 464 3.91 20.84 16.63
CA TYR A 464 3.06 21.82 17.33
C TYR A 464 2.61 22.93 16.37
N SER A 465 1.35 22.88 15.94
CA SER A 465 0.71 23.91 15.08
C SER A 465 -0.41 24.67 15.78
N ASP A 466 -0.95 24.16 16.90
CA ASP A 466 -2.16 24.70 17.54
C ASP A 466 -2.01 26.13 18.14
N TRP A 467 -0.80 26.71 18.11
CA TRP A 467 -0.55 28.13 18.39
C TRP A 467 -0.97 29.07 17.25
N LEU A 468 -1.09 28.57 16.02
CA LEU A 468 -1.58 29.31 14.86
C LEU A 468 -3.12 29.33 14.87
N SER A 469 -3.70 30.44 14.39
CA SER A 469 -5.17 30.56 14.32
C SER A 469 -5.77 29.55 13.34
N VAL A 470 -5.14 29.32 12.19
CA VAL A 470 -5.55 28.30 11.22
C VAL A 470 -5.04 26.93 11.69
N GLY A 471 -3.77 26.83 12.06
CA GLY A 471 -3.24 25.68 12.80
C GLY A 471 -2.58 24.63 11.91
N HIS A 472 -2.01 25.04 10.79
CA HIS A 472 -1.41 24.16 9.78
C HIS A 472 0.12 24.12 9.90
N VAL A 473 0.76 23.19 9.18
CA VAL A 473 2.23 23.05 9.20
C VAL A 473 2.90 23.84 8.09
N ASP A 474 2.24 23.95 6.92
CA ASP A 474 2.67 24.77 5.79
C ASP A 474 2.81 26.28 6.12
N GLU A 475 2.02 26.77 7.08
CA GLU A 475 2.10 28.14 7.63
C GLU A 475 3.50 28.48 8.18
N PHE A 476 4.31 27.50 8.60
CA PHE A 476 5.60 27.75 9.25
C PHE A 476 6.78 26.89 8.78
N LEU A 477 6.57 25.84 7.99
CA LEU A 477 7.63 24.98 7.46
C LEU A 477 7.43 24.64 5.98
N SER A 478 8.53 24.41 5.26
CA SER A 478 8.53 23.89 3.89
C SER A 478 9.88 23.27 3.55
N PHE A 479 9.96 22.49 2.48
CA PHE A 479 11.20 21.89 1.99
C PHE A 479 11.50 22.34 0.55
N VAL A 480 12.75 22.68 0.28
CA VAL A 480 13.24 23.01 -1.06
C VAL A 480 14.44 22.14 -1.44
N PRO A 481 14.53 21.64 -2.69
CA PRO A 481 15.67 20.83 -3.13
C PRO A 481 16.93 21.69 -3.28
N THR A 482 18.10 21.08 -3.06
CA THR A 482 19.42 21.72 -3.23
C THR A 482 20.43 20.77 -3.86
N SER A 483 21.35 21.31 -4.66
CA SER A 483 22.38 20.54 -5.39
C SER A 483 23.57 20.07 -4.54
N ASP A 484 23.54 20.31 -3.22
CA ASP A 484 24.59 19.87 -2.31
C ASP A 484 24.32 18.47 -1.75
N ARG A 485 25.27 17.91 -1.00
CA ARG A 485 25.21 16.52 -0.51
C ARG A 485 23.99 16.18 0.37
N LYS A 486 23.28 17.19 0.88
CA LYS A 486 22.05 17.00 1.66
C LYS A 486 20.79 16.90 0.80
N GLY A 487 20.82 17.29 -0.48
CA GLY A 487 19.70 17.21 -1.41
C GLY A 487 18.55 18.20 -1.15
N PHE A 488 18.45 18.78 0.06
CA PHE A 488 17.37 19.73 0.41
C PHE A 488 17.75 20.71 1.52
N ARG A 489 16.83 21.66 1.78
CA ARG A 489 16.76 22.51 2.97
C ARG A 489 15.36 22.52 3.55
N LEU A 490 15.28 22.46 4.88
CA LEU A 490 14.09 22.86 5.63
C LEU A 490 14.08 24.39 5.74
N LEU A 491 13.01 25.01 5.29
CA LEU A 491 12.70 26.42 5.51
C LEU A 491 11.77 26.53 6.73
N LEU A 492 12.00 27.54 7.57
CA LEU A 492 11.17 27.83 8.73
C LEU A 492 10.84 29.32 8.78
N ALA A 493 9.62 29.65 9.19
CA ALA A 493 9.29 31.00 9.60
C ALA A 493 10.23 31.46 10.74
N SER A 494 10.65 32.72 10.73
CA SER A 494 11.47 33.27 11.80
C SER A 494 11.17 34.75 12.05
N PRO A 495 10.26 35.05 13.01
CA PRO A 495 10.01 36.43 13.43
C PRO A 495 11.28 37.12 13.95
N SER A 496 12.19 36.38 14.59
CA SER A 496 13.45 36.95 15.07
C SER A 496 14.39 37.38 13.93
N ALA A 497 14.44 36.63 12.82
CA ALA A 497 15.19 37.04 11.64
C ALA A 497 14.57 38.30 10.98
N CYS A 498 13.24 38.35 10.89
CA CYS A 498 12.52 39.53 10.39
C CYS A 498 12.78 40.79 11.22
N LEU A 499 12.69 40.68 12.56
CA LEU A 499 12.97 41.80 13.47
C LEU A 499 14.42 42.27 13.41
N ARG A 500 15.40 41.36 13.22
CA ARG A 500 16.80 41.73 12.99
C ARG A 500 16.98 42.49 11.67
N LEU A 501 16.43 41.98 10.57
CA LEU A 501 16.48 42.65 9.27
C LEU A 501 15.87 44.06 9.34
N PHE A 502 14.73 44.22 10.02
CA PHE A 502 14.12 45.54 10.22
C PHE A 502 15.00 46.46 11.07
N GLN A 503 15.66 45.95 12.10
CA GLN A 503 16.60 46.72 12.92
C GLN A 503 17.83 47.17 12.10
N GLU A 504 18.42 46.27 11.32
CA GLU A 504 19.52 46.57 10.38
C GLU A 504 19.10 47.65 9.37
N LYS A 505 17.94 47.50 8.72
CA LYS A 505 17.45 48.48 7.74
C LYS A 505 17.10 49.83 8.36
N LYS A 506 16.66 49.86 9.62
CA LYS A 506 16.52 51.10 10.39
C LYS A 506 17.87 51.78 10.64
N GLU A 507 18.90 51.02 11.01
CA GLU A 507 20.26 51.54 11.25
C GLU A 507 20.92 52.06 9.97
N GLU A 508 20.62 51.46 8.81
CA GLU A 508 20.97 51.96 7.47
C GLU A 508 20.19 53.23 7.04
N GLY A 509 19.21 53.68 7.83
CA GLY A 509 18.41 54.89 7.55
C GLY A 509 17.06 54.64 6.86
N TYR A 510 16.69 53.39 6.55
CA TYR A 510 15.42 53.03 5.90
C TYR A 510 14.24 52.84 6.88
N GLY A 511 14.30 53.43 8.08
CA GLY A 511 13.29 53.24 9.13
C GLY A 511 11.86 53.69 8.76
N GLU A 512 11.71 54.57 7.77
CA GLU A 512 10.39 55.00 7.25
C GLU A 512 9.86 54.15 6.08
N ALA A 513 10.59 53.12 5.64
CA ALA A 513 10.07 52.19 4.65
C ALA A 513 8.82 51.47 5.20
N ALA A 514 7.75 51.41 4.41
CA ALA A 514 6.44 50.95 4.83
C ALA A 514 6.10 49.53 4.35
N GLN A 515 5.50 48.74 5.23
CA GLN A 515 4.78 47.53 4.84
C GLN A 515 3.49 47.91 4.07
N PHE A 516 3.08 47.05 3.14
CA PHE A 516 1.89 47.19 2.30
C PHE A 516 1.91 48.34 1.29
N ASP A 517 3.08 48.89 0.99
CA ASP A 517 3.20 49.91 -0.07
C ASP A 517 2.64 49.40 -1.42
N GLY A 518 1.93 50.28 -2.12
CA GLY A 518 1.12 49.95 -3.30
C GLY A 518 -0.27 49.32 -3.03
N LEU A 519 -0.61 48.92 -1.79
CA LEU A 519 -1.92 48.33 -1.46
C LEU A 519 -2.90 49.36 -0.87
N SER A 520 -3.66 50.01 -1.74
CA SER A 520 -4.60 51.11 -1.40
C SER A 520 -5.71 50.82 -0.38
N HIS A 521 -5.89 49.55 0.02
CA HIS A 521 -6.90 49.09 0.97
C HIS A 521 -6.30 48.66 2.32
N GLN A 522 -4.98 48.72 2.48
CA GLN A 522 -4.28 48.43 3.73
C GLN A 522 -3.75 49.72 4.37
N VAL A 523 -3.57 49.70 5.69
CA VAL A 523 -2.90 50.79 6.40
C VAL A 523 -1.39 50.54 6.36
N ASN A 524 -0.68 51.40 5.64
CA ASN A 524 0.78 51.38 5.61
C ASN A 524 1.36 51.54 7.03
N ARG A 525 2.42 50.78 7.33
CA ARG A 525 3.08 50.81 8.63
C ARG A 525 4.60 50.79 8.47
N SER A 526 5.31 51.73 9.08
CA SER A 526 6.76 51.85 8.88
C SER A 526 7.57 50.85 9.71
N ILE A 527 8.81 50.58 9.28
CA ILE A 527 9.79 49.80 10.07
C ILE A 527 9.94 50.39 11.47
N ASN A 528 10.00 51.72 11.61
CA ASN A 528 10.06 52.40 12.89
C ASN A 528 8.85 52.12 13.78
N GLU A 529 7.64 52.14 13.24
CA GLU A 529 6.41 51.85 13.98
C GLU A 529 6.32 50.38 14.41
N MET A 530 6.72 49.44 13.54
CA MET A 530 6.76 48.01 13.85
C MET A 530 7.80 47.70 14.96
N LEU A 531 8.99 48.29 14.87
CA LEU A 531 10.03 48.16 15.90
C LEU A 531 9.70 48.92 17.20
N ALA A 532 8.80 49.91 17.16
CA ALA A 532 8.30 50.58 18.36
C ALA A 532 7.21 49.76 19.09
N ASP A 533 6.35 49.03 18.36
CA ASP A 533 5.23 48.27 18.91
C ASP A 533 5.65 47.11 19.82
N ARG A 534 5.39 47.28 21.12
CA ARG A 534 5.74 46.28 22.15
C ARG A 534 4.88 45.00 22.07
N ARG A 535 3.65 45.08 21.58
CA ARG A 535 2.77 43.91 21.44
C ARG A 535 3.26 43.03 20.31
N LEU A 536 3.44 43.62 19.12
CA LEU A 536 4.00 42.92 17.95
C LEU A 536 5.31 42.20 18.28
N ARG A 537 6.23 42.84 19.02
CA ARG A 537 7.47 42.19 19.46
C ARG A 537 7.25 41.07 20.49
N SER A 538 6.35 41.25 21.45
CA SER A 538 5.99 40.21 22.42
C SER A 538 5.40 38.98 21.73
N ASP A 539 4.47 39.18 20.80
CA ASP A 539 3.80 38.13 20.05
C ASP A 539 4.80 37.42 19.12
N SER A 540 5.66 38.18 18.44
CA SER A 540 6.77 37.64 17.63
C SER A 540 7.75 36.77 18.43
N LEU A 541 8.06 37.17 19.68
CA LEU A 541 8.92 36.38 20.57
C LEU A 541 8.22 35.09 21.04
N TYR A 542 6.92 35.14 21.33
CA TYR A 542 6.13 33.95 21.67
C TYR A 542 6.06 32.98 20.48
N VAL A 543 5.80 33.46 19.27
CA VAL A 543 5.84 32.65 18.04
C VAL A 543 7.23 32.06 17.82
N GLN A 544 8.30 32.83 18.00
CA GLN A 544 9.66 32.31 17.87
C GLN A 544 9.96 31.19 18.89
N GLN A 545 9.40 31.26 20.11
CA GLN A 545 9.50 30.19 21.11
C GLN A 545 8.69 28.94 20.73
N ALA A 546 7.53 29.10 20.10
CA ALA A 546 6.73 27.97 19.60
C ALA A 546 7.43 27.21 18.46
N LEU A 547 8.32 27.89 17.72
CA LEU A 547 9.12 27.34 16.61
C LEU A 547 10.47 26.76 17.05
N GLU A 548 10.96 27.09 18.25
CA GLU A 548 12.22 26.56 18.79
C GLU A 548 11.99 25.26 19.59
N PRO A 549 12.86 24.24 19.48
CA PRO A 549 12.75 23.03 20.28
C PRO A 549 12.84 23.34 21.80
N PRO A 550 12.06 22.64 22.66
CA PRO A 550 12.01 22.92 24.09
C PRO A 550 13.37 22.69 24.74
N ARG A 551 13.91 23.72 25.39
CA ARG A 551 15.25 23.73 26.01
C ARG A 551 15.35 22.93 27.34
N LEU A 552 14.49 21.92 27.54
CA LEU A 552 14.40 21.14 28.78
C LEU A 552 14.73 19.65 28.53
N PRO A 553 15.77 19.08 29.17
CA PRO A 553 16.07 17.66 29.03
C PRO A 553 15.02 16.79 29.75
N GLY A 554 14.57 15.72 29.09
CA GLY A 554 13.79 14.63 29.72
C GLY A 554 12.27 14.67 29.54
N CYS A 555 11.71 15.57 28.73
CA CYS A 555 10.26 15.65 28.51
C CYS A 555 9.82 14.99 27.17
N PRO A 556 8.96 13.95 27.18
CA PRO A 556 8.36 13.40 25.95
C PRO A 556 7.20 14.30 25.49
N LEU A 557 7.55 15.49 25.02
CA LEU A 557 6.64 16.43 24.37
C LEU A 557 6.63 16.20 22.85
N PRO A 558 5.53 16.52 22.13
CA PRO A 558 5.58 16.73 20.70
C PRO A 558 6.55 17.87 20.45
N LEU A 559 7.43 17.64 19.50
CA LEU A 559 8.58 18.49 19.28
C LEU A 559 8.21 19.53 18.21
N PRO A 560 8.49 20.83 18.43
CA PRO A 560 8.36 21.86 17.40
C PRO A 560 9.03 21.44 16.08
N LEU A 561 10.22 20.85 16.22
CA LEU A 561 10.85 19.92 15.29
C LEU A 561 11.56 18.84 16.11
N PRO A 562 11.47 17.55 15.76
CA PRO A 562 12.25 16.52 16.44
C PRO A 562 13.76 16.79 16.39
N PRO A 563 14.56 16.35 17.40
CA PRO A 563 16.03 16.45 17.34
C PRO A 563 16.61 15.78 16.09
N GLU A 564 15.88 14.77 15.61
CA GLU A 564 16.04 14.06 14.34
C GLU A 564 16.11 15.04 13.15
N MET A 565 15.18 15.99 13.06
CA MET A 565 15.10 17.00 11.99
C MET A 565 16.22 18.05 12.05
N HIS A 566 16.89 18.21 13.20
CA HIS A 566 18.08 19.06 13.33
C HIS A 566 19.39 18.32 13.01
N ARG A 567 19.35 16.98 12.90
CA ARG A 567 20.49 16.11 12.57
C ARG A 567 20.15 15.16 11.42
N LEU A 568 19.59 15.73 10.35
CA LEU A 568 19.35 15.02 9.11
C LEU A 568 20.68 14.81 8.39
N GLU A 569 21.18 13.58 8.50
CA GLU A 569 22.24 13.05 7.63
C GLU A 569 21.58 12.43 6.39
N PRO A 570 22.18 12.60 5.19
CA PRO A 570 21.61 12.05 3.96
C PRO A 570 21.65 10.52 3.96
N GLY A 571 20.57 9.89 3.50
CA GLY A 571 20.55 8.46 3.18
C GLY A 571 21.37 8.21 1.93
N GLY A 572 22.62 7.79 2.11
CA GLY A 572 23.53 7.43 1.03
C GLY A 572 23.62 5.91 0.88
N ALA A 573 23.26 5.39 -0.29
CA ALA A 573 23.48 3.98 -0.61
C ALA A 573 24.99 3.68 -0.64
N GLU A 574 25.50 2.97 0.37
CA GLU A 574 26.88 2.48 0.37
C GLU A 574 27.04 1.37 -0.69
N ALA A 575 27.71 1.71 -1.79
CA ALA A 575 28.21 0.72 -2.72
C ALA A 575 29.38 -0.04 -2.07
N GLY A 576 29.08 -1.21 -1.51
CA GLY A 576 30.07 -2.09 -0.89
C GLY A 576 31.10 -2.60 -1.89
N ALA A 577 32.32 -2.06 -1.82
CA ALA A 577 33.50 -2.60 -2.50
C ALA A 577 34.68 -2.65 -1.52
N GLY A 578 34.96 -3.84 -0.99
CA GLY A 578 36.17 -4.10 -0.21
C GLY A 578 37.43 -4.06 -1.09
N PRO A 579 38.62 -3.83 -0.51
CA PRO A 579 39.84 -3.60 -1.27
C PRO A 579 40.55 -4.91 -1.63
N ASP A 580 40.96 -5.08 -2.89
CA ASP A 580 42.01 -6.06 -3.21
C ASP A 580 43.00 -5.61 -4.31
N ARG A 581 44.23 -5.42 -3.83
CA ARG A 581 45.55 -5.70 -4.43
C ARG A 581 45.77 -5.63 -5.96
N ALA A 582 46.40 -4.52 -6.34
CA ALA A 582 47.58 -4.39 -7.22
C ALA A 582 47.93 -5.49 -8.25
N GLY A 583 47.98 -5.09 -9.53
CA GLY A 583 48.70 -5.78 -10.60
C GLY A 583 49.12 -4.80 -11.70
N HIS A 584 50.41 -4.72 -12.02
CA HIS A 584 50.94 -3.87 -13.11
C HIS A 584 50.53 -4.40 -14.49
N HIS A 585 50.34 -3.53 -15.50
CA HIS A 585 51.24 -3.48 -16.67
C HIS A 585 51.02 -2.25 -17.59
N ARG A 586 52.09 -1.91 -18.30
CA ARG A 586 52.44 -0.66 -19.03
C ARG A 586 51.54 -0.26 -20.23
N HIS A 587 51.33 1.06 -20.39
CA HIS A 587 51.10 1.80 -21.65
C HIS A 587 52.40 1.87 -22.54
N PRO A 588 52.52 2.62 -23.68
CA PRO A 588 51.60 3.41 -24.55
C PRO A 588 51.75 2.97 -26.05
N PRO A 589 51.56 3.76 -27.17
CA PRO A 589 51.08 5.15 -27.32
C PRO A 589 50.07 5.51 -28.47
N ALA A 590 49.32 6.60 -28.22
CA ALA A 590 49.03 7.80 -29.07
C ALA A 590 48.42 7.64 -30.51
N LEU A 591 47.57 8.55 -31.04
CA LEU A 591 47.63 10.03 -31.07
C LEU A 591 46.24 10.73 -31.14
N LEU A 592 46.26 12.06 -30.90
CA LEU A 592 45.20 13.10 -30.99
C LEU A 592 44.91 13.58 -32.45
N PRO A 593 44.14 14.67 -32.76
CA PRO A 593 43.15 15.49 -32.01
C PRO A 593 41.82 15.82 -32.79
N GLU A 594 40.89 16.57 -32.15
CA GLU A 594 39.91 17.56 -32.73
C GLU A 594 38.91 17.12 -33.85
N GLY A 595 37.80 17.81 -34.17
CA GLY A 595 37.13 19.01 -33.64
C GLY A 595 36.03 19.51 -34.61
N LEU A 596 35.03 20.27 -34.12
CA LEU A 596 33.97 21.03 -34.85
C LEU A 596 32.83 20.31 -35.63
N LEU A 597 31.64 20.36 -35.01
CA LEU A 597 30.39 21.01 -35.48
C LEU A 597 30.10 21.28 -36.99
N CYS A 598 28.88 20.88 -37.37
CA CYS A 598 27.78 21.66 -37.99
C CYS A 598 27.31 21.42 -39.45
N ARG A 599 25.97 21.36 -39.56
CA ARG A 599 25.06 21.72 -40.68
C ARG A 599 24.83 20.75 -41.87
N SER A 600 23.69 20.05 -41.77
CA SER A 600 22.53 20.08 -42.69
C SER A 600 22.74 20.21 -44.22
N LEU A 601 22.08 19.33 -44.99
CA LEU A 601 21.14 19.67 -46.08
C LEU A 601 20.43 18.41 -46.67
N LEU A 602 19.13 18.53 -46.96
CA LEU A 602 18.35 17.71 -47.91
C LEU A 602 18.60 18.25 -49.35
N PRO A 603 18.26 17.58 -50.49
CA PRO A 603 17.00 16.82 -50.75
C PRO A 603 17.07 15.65 -51.78
N GLY A 604 15.92 15.10 -52.22
CA GLY A 604 15.80 14.56 -53.62
C GLY A 604 14.92 13.32 -53.94
N HIS A 605 13.60 13.50 -54.04
CA HIS A 605 12.64 12.92 -55.02
C HIS A 605 12.69 11.47 -55.61
N GLY A 606 11.51 10.81 -55.53
CA GLY A 606 10.81 10.13 -56.66
C GLY A 606 10.88 8.59 -56.75
N GLN A 607 9.91 7.85 -57.34
CA GLN A 607 8.49 8.10 -57.68
C GLN A 607 7.80 6.74 -58.06
N TYR A 608 6.47 6.75 -58.35
CA TYR A 608 5.59 5.62 -58.76
C TYR A 608 5.19 4.59 -57.66
N GLY A 609 3.93 4.12 -57.54
CA GLY A 609 2.65 4.53 -58.14
C GLY A 609 1.63 3.37 -58.26
N GLY A 610 0.34 3.55 -57.89
CA GLY A 610 -0.72 2.55 -58.21
C GLY A 610 -1.92 2.37 -57.26
N LEU A 611 -2.84 3.35 -57.23
CA LEU A 611 -4.33 3.24 -57.13
C LEU A 611 -5.04 2.14 -56.29
N GLY A 612 -5.94 2.54 -55.37
CA GLY A 612 -6.95 1.66 -54.77
C GLY A 612 -7.86 2.29 -53.68
N GLN A 613 -8.98 2.88 -54.11
CA GLN A 613 -10.19 3.39 -53.39
C GLN A 613 -10.32 3.33 -51.83
N ALA A 614 -10.83 4.42 -51.26
CA ALA A 614 -11.37 4.53 -49.89
C ALA A 614 -12.92 4.35 -49.85
N PRO A 615 -13.61 4.25 -48.70
CA PRO A 615 -13.79 5.39 -47.77
C PRO A 615 -13.89 5.06 -46.26
N GLY A 616 -13.87 6.10 -45.41
CA GLY A 616 -14.65 6.09 -44.15
C GLY A 616 -13.93 6.37 -42.82
N HIS A 617 -13.54 7.63 -42.55
CA HIS A 617 -13.28 8.14 -41.19
C HIS A 617 -14.19 9.35 -40.92
N PRO A 618 -14.91 9.43 -39.78
CA PRO A 618 -15.60 10.65 -39.37
C PRO A 618 -14.70 11.53 -38.48
N GLN A 619 -14.61 12.82 -38.79
CA GLN A 619 -14.02 13.84 -37.92
C GLN A 619 -15.09 14.72 -37.25
N ALA A 620 -14.77 15.12 -36.02
CA ALA A 620 -15.15 16.34 -35.29
C ALA A 620 -16.34 17.19 -35.78
N LEU A 621 -17.34 17.36 -34.91
CA LEU A 621 -18.33 18.44 -34.97
C LEU A 621 -17.90 19.63 -34.09
N ARG A 622 -17.70 20.79 -34.72
CA ARG A 622 -17.77 22.12 -34.07
C ARG A 622 -19.13 22.74 -34.38
N THR A 623 -19.80 23.31 -33.39
CA THR A 623 -21.02 24.11 -33.59
C THR A 623 -20.76 25.58 -33.24
N HIS A 624 -21.14 26.47 -34.16
CA HIS A 624 -21.23 27.91 -33.93
C HIS A 624 -22.62 28.28 -33.42
N HIS A 625 -22.73 29.27 -32.53
CA HIS A 625 -23.93 30.12 -32.51
C HIS A 625 -23.61 31.61 -32.42
N GLN A 626 -24.42 32.35 -33.18
CA GLN A 626 -24.33 33.74 -33.63
C GLN A 626 -24.34 34.80 -32.52
N ARG A 627 -23.72 35.96 -32.84
CA ARG A 627 -24.06 37.28 -32.28
C ARG A 627 -25.11 37.99 -33.17
N PRO A 628 -25.96 38.87 -32.62
CA PRO A 628 -26.60 39.95 -33.37
C PRO A 628 -25.80 41.27 -33.29
N LEU A 629 -26.07 42.20 -34.22
CA LEU A 629 -25.47 43.54 -34.30
C LEU A 629 -26.56 44.62 -34.36
N LEU A 630 -26.46 45.64 -33.48
CA LEU A 630 -26.72 47.09 -33.73
C LEU A 630 -28.17 47.52 -34.11
N PRO A 631 -28.60 48.80 -33.92
CA PRO A 631 -27.86 50.06 -34.10
C PRO A 631 -27.85 51.04 -32.90
N GLY A 632 -27.10 52.14 -33.05
CA GLY A 632 -27.02 53.26 -32.10
C GLY A 632 -27.79 54.50 -32.57
N GLY A 633 -27.83 55.54 -31.72
CA GLY A 633 -28.48 56.82 -32.00
C GLY A 633 -28.27 57.82 -30.85
N GLU A 634 -27.97 59.06 -31.20
CA GLU A 634 -27.43 60.14 -30.37
C GLU A 634 -28.38 60.76 -29.32
N GLY A 635 -27.77 61.39 -28.30
CA GLY A 635 -28.10 62.79 -27.94
C GLY A 635 -29.25 63.11 -26.97
N ALA A 636 -28.91 63.53 -25.74
CA ALA A 636 -29.37 64.80 -25.11
C ALA A 636 -29.05 64.90 -23.60
N ARG A 637 -28.45 66.02 -23.19
CA ARG A 637 -28.60 66.68 -21.86
C ARG A 637 -29.68 67.77 -22.03
N PRO A 638 -30.41 68.25 -20.99
CA PRO A 638 -29.96 68.65 -19.64
C PRO A 638 -30.78 67.94 -18.52
N ALA A 639 -30.86 68.34 -17.23
CA ALA A 639 -30.49 69.58 -16.53
C ALA A 639 -30.09 69.35 -15.05
N ARG A 640 -30.30 70.36 -14.18
CA ARG A 640 -30.15 70.32 -12.71
C ARG A 640 -31.46 70.77 -12.03
N ALA A 641 -31.82 70.14 -10.92
CA ALA A 641 -32.50 70.73 -9.75
C ALA A 641 -32.32 69.72 -8.59
N ALA A 642 -31.60 69.99 -7.49
CA ALA A 642 -31.72 71.06 -6.47
C ALA A 642 -32.65 70.69 -5.29
N GLY A 643 -32.05 70.43 -4.12
CA GLY A 643 -32.62 70.81 -2.83
C GLY A 643 -33.31 69.71 -2.00
N PRO A 644 -33.07 69.65 -0.66
CA PRO A 644 -33.63 68.63 0.22
C PRO A 644 -34.73 69.16 1.16
N ALA A 645 -35.41 68.26 1.87
CA ALA A 645 -36.15 68.57 3.09
C ALA A 645 -35.95 67.48 4.16
N LEU A 646 -35.77 67.89 5.41
CA LEU A 646 -35.66 67.01 6.58
C LEU A 646 -37.04 66.43 6.95
N HIS A 647 -37.05 65.31 7.68
CA HIS A 647 -37.87 65.24 8.89
C HIS A 647 -37.29 64.31 9.97
N LEU A 648 -37.25 64.81 11.20
CA LEU A 648 -36.94 64.07 12.43
C LEU A 648 -38.04 63.06 12.77
N HIS A 649 -37.69 61.95 13.42
CA HIS A 649 -38.42 61.52 14.62
C HIS A 649 -37.54 60.82 15.66
N ARG A 650 -37.94 60.92 16.93
CA ARG A 650 -37.15 60.67 18.15
C ARG A 650 -37.99 59.88 19.15
N ARG A 651 -37.43 58.84 19.80
CA ARG A 651 -37.81 58.19 21.10
C ARG A 651 -36.76 57.09 21.39
N LEU A 652 -35.97 57.18 22.47
CA LEU A 652 -36.24 56.74 23.86
C LEU A 652 -36.49 55.21 23.94
N SER A 653 -35.54 54.37 24.38
CA SER A 653 -34.97 54.18 25.74
C SER A 653 -35.79 53.25 26.67
N VAL A 654 -35.32 52.03 26.94
CA VAL A 654 -35.50 51.26 28.21
C VAL A 654 -34.32 50.28 28.41
N LEU A 655 -33.90 50.09 29.67
CA LEU A 655 -32.93 49.11 30.17
C LEU A 655 -33.55 48.38 31.38
N PRO A 656 -33.20 47.12 31.66
CA PRO A 656 -32.67 46.78 33.00
C PRO A 656 -31.45 45.81 32.91
N ARG A 657 -30.38 45.96 33.71
CA ARG A 657 -30.19 45.54 35.13
C ARG A 657 -30.59 44.08 35.43
N ALA A 658 -29.89 43.30 36.27
CA ALA A 658 -28.50 43.23 36.77
C ALA A 658 -28.43 42.05 37.75
N ALA A 659 -27.29 41.34 37.87
CA ALA A 659 -27.02 40.43 38.98
C ALA A 659 -25.52 40.42 39.33
N ARG A 660 -25.21 40.51 40.64
CA ARG A 660 -23.87 40.34 41.22
C ARG A 660 -23.85 39.10 42.12
N GLY A 661 -22.69 38.48 42.28
CA GLY A 661 -22.39 37.46 43.29
C GLY A 661 -20.90 37.49 43.64
N ASP A 662 -20.56 37.35 44.92
CA ASP A 662 -19.30 37.81 45.52
C ASP A 662 -18.05 36.90 45.35
N PRO A 663 -16.83 37.42 45.63
CA PRO A 663 -15.56 36.70 45.47
C PRO A 663 -15.02 36.09 46.77
N LEU A 664 -14.22 35.00 46.69
CA LEU A 664 -13.46 34.47 47.83
C LEU A 664 -12.01 34.05 47.51
N ARG A 665 -11.10 34.80 48.13
CA ARG A 665 -9.81 34.45 48.79
C ARG A 665 -8.75 33.54 48.11
N HIS A 666 -7.51 34.06 48.19
CA HIS A 666 -6.24 33.35 48.06
C HIS A 666 -6.11 32.06 48.89
N GLN A 667 -5.32 31.12 48.37
CA GLN A 667 -4.27 30.42 49.13
C GLN A 667 -3.02 30.20 48.26
N ARG A 668 -1.83 30.28 48.87
CA ARG A 668 -0.51 29.98 48.27
C ARG A 668 0.07 28.75 48.96
N ALA A 669 0.51 27.75 48.18
CA ALA A 669 1.59 26.77 48.46
C ALA A 669 1.45 25.88 49.74
N PRO A 670 2.06 24.68 49.78
CA PRO A 670 3.51 24.54 49.76
C PRO A 670 4.05 23.43 48.84
N ALA A 671 5.37 23.41 48.66
CA ALA A 671 6.12 22.31 48.06
C ALA A 671 6.84 21.50 49.16
N ALA A 672 6.74 20.16 49.11
CA ALA A 672 7.61 19.11 49.66
C ALA A 672 6.87 17.77 49.41
N LEU A 673 7.47 16.67 48.97
CA LEU A 673 8.69 16.04 49.48
C LEU A 673 9.26 15.10 48.40
N LEU A 674 10.60 14.98 48.31
CA LEU A 674 11.23 13.92 47.51
C LEU A 674 11.06 12.55 48.21
N LEU A 675 10.83 11.52 47.41
CA LEU A 675 11.28 10.16 47.71
C LEU A 675 11.95 9.60 46.46
N GLN A 676 13.25 9.31 46.57
CA GLN A 676 14.00 8.59 45.54
C GLN A 676 13.53 7.12 45.51
N VAL A 677 13.60 6.47 44.34
CA VAL A 677 14.36 5.22 44.15
C VAL A 677 14.26 4.72 42.70
N VAL A 678 15.44 4.47 42.12
CA VAL A 678 15.77 3.58 40.99
C VAL A 678 15.22 3.90 39.59
N ALA A 679 16.17 4.12 38.68
CA ALA A 679 15.99 4.04 37.25
C ALA A 679 15.93 2.59 36.77
N HIS A 680 15.06 2.28 35.82
CA HIS A 680 15.31 1.23 34.84
C HIS A 680 14.78 1.66 33.48
N GLY A 681 15.62 1.53 32.45
CA GLY A 681 15.18 1.70 31.07
C GLY A 681 14.24 0.57 30.70
N ALA A 682 13.07 0.91 30.15
CA ALA A 682 12.17 -0.06 29.54
C ALA A 682 12.75 -0.53 28.20
N LEU A 683 13.75 -1.42 28.28
CA LEU A 683 13.95 -2.40 27.22
C LEU A 683 12.66 -3.22 27.12
N SER A 684 12.05 -3.24 25.93
CA SER A 684 10.99 -4.22 25.65
C SER A 684 11.52 -5.62 25.98
N PRO A 685 10.77 -6.46 26.70
CA PRO A 685 11.22 -7.82 26.95
C PRO A 685 11.40 -8.54 25.60
N PRO A 686 12.47 -9.32 25.41
CA PRO A 686 12.51 -10.25 24.29
C PRO A 686 11.30 -11.20 24.38
N PRO A 687 10.82 -11.74 23.24
CA PRO A 687 9.76 -12.74 23.27
C PRO A 687 10.18 -13.90 24.19
N PRO A 688 9.24 -14.53 24.91
CA PRO A 688 9.56 -15.59 25.85
C PRO A 688 10.34 -16.69 25.14
N ALA A 689 11.53 -17.00 25.67
CA ALA A 689 12.31 -18.13 25.20
C ALA A 689 11.42 -19.37 25.31
N ILE A 690 11.13 -19.99 24.16
CA ILE A 690 10.42 -21.26 24.10
C ILE A 690 11.24 -22.23 24.97
N PRO A 691 10.64 -22.88 25.98
CA PRO A 691 11.38 -23.87 26.75
C PRO A 691 11.86 -24.93 25.77
N SER A 692 13.17 -25.14 25.74
CA SER A 692 13.80 -26.18 24.94
C SER A 692 13.24 -27.53 25.39
N ALA A 693 12.20 -28.00 24.69
CA ALA A 693 11.67 -29.32 24.89
C ALA A 693 12.84 -30.31 24.75
N HIS A 694 12.87 -31.31 25.63
CA HIS A 694 13.80 -32.42 25.49
C HIS A 694 13.79 -32.91 24.05
N LEU A 695 14.97 -33.12 23.48
CA LEU A 695 15.15 -33.74 22.17
C LEU A 695 14.25 -34.99 22.10
N PRO A 696 13.24 -35.04 21.21
CA PRO A 696 12.69 -36.32 20.81
C PRO A 696 13.81 -37.11 20.13
N GLY A 697 13.69 -38.44 20.13
CA GLY A 697 14.68 -39.33 19.49
C GLY A 697 15.01 -38.86 18.07
N SER A 698 16.29 -38.93 17.70
CA SER A 698 16.77 -38.45 16.40
C SER A 698 16.29 -39.35 15.27
N HIS A 699 15.05 -39.17 14.82
CA HIS A 699 14.46 -39.98 13.76
C HIS A 699 15.32 -39.97 12.49
N ALA A 700 15.58 -41.16 11.94
CA ALA A 700 16.25 -41.31 10.66
C ALA A 700 15.22 -41.59 9.56
N ARG A 701 15.56 -41.17 8.35
CA ARG A 701 14.74 -41.37 7.14
C ARG A 701 15.59 -42.05 6.07
N VAL A 702 15.07 -43.14 5.52
CA VAL A 702 15.74 -43.91 4.46
C VAL A 702 14.76 -44.14 3.31
N MET A 703 15.22 -43.91 2.08
CA MET A 703 14.44 -44.21 0.87
C MET A 703 14.44 -45.72 0.62
N ALA A 704 13.26 -46.31 0.50
CA ALA A 704 13.10 -47.75 0.27
C ALA A 704 13.38 -48.09 -1.21
N LYS A 705 14.42 -48.89 -1.48
CA LYS A 705 14.71 -49.36 -2.85
C LYS A 705 13.65 -50.37 -3.29
N THR A 706 13.15 -50.20 -4.51
CA THR A 706 12.06 -51.00 -5.08
C THR A 706 12.40 -52.50 -5.17
N PHE A 707 11.49 -53.32 -4.64
CA PHE A 707 11.60 -54.78 -4.63
C PHE A 707 10.72 -55.38 -5.73
N HIS A 708 11.33 -56.01 -6.73
CA HIS A 708 10.62 -56.93 -7.63
C HIS A 708 10.72 -58.35 -7.09
N PRO A 709 9.63 -58.98 -6.62
CA PRO A 709 9.61 -60.42 -6.46
C PRO A 709 9.67 -61.05 -7.86
N ALA A 710 10.67 -61.89 -8.09
CA ALA A 710 10.77 -62.65 -9.34
C ALA A 710 9.61 -63.66 -9.40
N SER A 711 8.65 -63.42 -10.28
CA SER A 711 7.59 -64.39 -10.60
C SER A 711 8.16 -65.46 -11.50
N GLY A 712 8.62 -66.56 -10.90
CA GLY A 712 9.01 -67.76 -11.64
C GLY A 712 7.81 -68.67 -11.89
N LEU A 713 7.30 -68.62 -13.12
CA LEU A 713 6.79 -69.76 -13.89
C LEU A 713 6.79 -69.38 -15.38
#